data_AF-A0A4P6HMJ4-F1
#
_entry.id   AF-A0A4P6HMJ4-F1
#
_cell.length_a   1.000
_cell.length_b   1.000
_cell.length_c   1.000
_cell.angle_alpha   90.00
_cell.angle_beta   90.00
_cell.angle_gamma   90.00
#
_symmetry.space_group_name_H-M   'P 1'
#
loop_
_entity.id
_entity.type
_entity.pdbx_description
1 polymer ?
#
loop_
_entity_poly.entity_id
_entity_poly.type
_entity_poly.pdbx_seq_one_letter_code
_entity_poly.pdbx_strand_id
1 'polypeptide(L)'
;MFSKELFRRWTYQVFAPGVLLREKYNAFRELLRYDDACLELIAALEDVHYGGAAVDWTRVVHLTRRLRTSVGELVERLARLAPARHLDLPEYARKVDFYVQMALDLPSGDMSPPFVLPLAELAGDVARAGGKAANLARAVAEARVPAPEGFVATTGAFRYLLEACELRPAIDRILRRVDLARPAEVAEAAAAARELIIRARVPEEVAVPLAEAARRLGRGPGGQPMLLALRSSAVAEDGRASFAGQYESLLGVEPEDAVAAYLKVLASKYTAKAITYRVLTGYADEETPMAVLMLPMVPAAASGVLYTRDSADPEAPMAVYAVPGLGGALVEGTASPERLALSHDPPHFLLDRQTLDAEVLSEEAAGRLAALALRLEKTFGAPQDVEWAIDQDGAPFILQTRPMAVEAQADSLPEASPRTRPAGAPTPLLCSGMRASGGCAAGMVRLASAVLDIDDIAPGTVLITHTLPTVLARAVDRLAAVVAVSGSRAGHFASVAREFGLPVITGMAEAFEALPEGLEVTVDADAGCVYPGRVPALLDRPAAPRAADGSPVAERLARLIPLVAGLTLTDPSSPDFAPAKVRSLHDIVRFAHEKAVTEMFSLVGDSGRGLASARRLRSHLPLTMYVLDLGGGVFESAAGDKEIRPDQIKCAPMWALWSGLAADDAPWPAGPPITDDEAFDRTSAGIFFNDSKHLASYAVISDAYAHVMLRFGYHFTVVDALCGPDDSQNYVNFRFKGGGAGFDQRSLRLSCVRRALTHFGFTVRAAGDLLDASLARLPEHVVQKRLAMLGCLLAATRMLDMRLATEADADAWVADFLERTDR
;
A
#
# COMPACT_ATOMS: atom_id res chain seq x y z
N MET A 1 7.19 48.96 14.22
CA MET A 1 5.94 48.17 14.33
C MET A 1 5.84 47.42 15.66
N PHE A 2 6.87 46.68 16.09
CA PHE A 2 6.92 45.93 17.37
C PHE A 2 6.49 46.69 18.64
N SER A 3 6.89 47.96 18.81
CA SER A 3 6.59 48.74 20.03
C SER A 3 5.12 49.16 20.15
N LYS A 4 4.43 49.44 19.03
CA LYS A 4 3.00 49.80 19.04
C LYS A 4 2.09 48.60 19.27
N GLU A 5 2.45 47.41 18.76
CA GLU A 5 1.71 46.16 19.04
C GLU A 5 1.89 45.69 20.50
N LEU A 6 3.09 45.82 21.06
CA LEU A 6 3.33 45.52 22.48
C LEU A 6 2.50 46.43 23.40
N PHE A 7 2.45 47.74 23.10
CA PHE A 7 1.71 48.72 23.91
C PHE A 7 0.19 48.55 23.80
N ARG A 8 -0.30 48.20 22.60
CA ARG A 8 -1.71 47.85 22.35
C ARG A 8 -2.09 46.55 23.06
N ARG A 9 -1.24 45.52 23.03
CA ARG A 9 -1.46 44.26 23.78
C ARG A 9 -1.39 44.42 25.30
N TRP A 10 -0.52 45.30 25.80
CA TRP A 10 -0.47 45.63 27.23
C TRP A 10 -1.76 46.31 27.69
N THR A 11 -2.32 47.22 26.88
CA THR A 11 -3.65 47.80 27.13
C THR A 11 -4.78 46.76 27.01
N TYR A 12 -4.74 45.83 26.05
CA TYR A 12 -5.76 44.77 25.94
C TYR A 12 -5.69 43.72 27.08
N GLN A 13 -4.50 43.40 27.59
CA GLN A 13 -4.33 42.50 28.75
C GLN A 13 -4.89 43.08 30.05
N VAL A 14 -4.94 44.41 30.17
CA VAL A 14 -5.43 45.12 31.36
C VAL A 14 -6.92 45.47 31.23
N PHE A 15 -7.43 45.73 30.01
CA PHE A 15 -8.78 46.29 29.81
C PHE A 15 -9.79 45.38 29.08
N ALA A 16 -9.40 44.22 28.51
CA ALA A 16 -10.33 43.29 27.85
C ALA A 16 -9.90 41.80 27.89
N PRO A 17 -9.77 41.18 29.09
CA PRO A 17 -9.28 39.81 29.25
C PRO A 17 -10.08 38.73 28.49
N GLY A 18 -11.38 38.95 28.23
CA GLY A 18 -12.23 37.99 27.51
C GLY A 18 -11.92 37.81 26.02
N VAL A 19 -11.42 38.85 25.32
CA VAL A 19 -11.11 38.77 23.87
C VAL A 19 -9.83 37.97 23.65
N LEU A 20 -8.82 38.21 24.48
CA LEU A 20 -7.52 37.54 24.40
C LEU A 20 -7.62 36.05 24.80
N LEU A 21 -8.50 35.74 25.76
CA LEU A 21 -8.83 34.36 26.11
C LEU A 21 -9.57 33.64 24.98
N ARG A 22 -10.51 34.32 24.31
CA ARG A 22 -11.26 33.77 23.17
C ARG A 22 -10.35 33.49 21.97
N GLU A 23 -9.40 34.38 21.67
CA GLU A 23 -8.40 34.16 20.61
C GLU A 23 -7.50 32.94 20.91
N LYS A 24 -6.97 32.83 22.14
CA LYS A 24 -6.18 31.67 22.56
C LYS A 24 -6.99 30.37 22.53
N TYR A 25 -8.22 30.39 23.03
CA TYR A 25 -9.10 29.23 23.01
C TYR A 25 -9.44 28.80 21.57
N ASN A 26 -9.71 29.74 20.67
CA ASN A 26 -9.94 29.43 19.25
C ASN A 26 -8.68 28.82 18.60
N ALA A 27 -7.49 29.37 18.87
CA ALA A 27 -6.24 28.82 18.37
C ALA A 27 -5.99 27.39 18.91
N PHE A 28 -6.33 27.13 20.18
CA PHE A 28 -6.25 25.79 20.77
C PHE A 28 -7.22 24.81 20.11
N ARG A 29 -8.49 25.20 19.90
CA ARG A 29 -9.47 24.36 19.18
C ARG A 29 -9.04 24.05 17.76
N GLU A 30 -8.53 25.04 17.03
CA GLU A 30 -7.99 24.83 15.68
C GLU A 30 -6.77 23.90 15.71
N LEU A 31 -5.89 24.05 16.70
CA LEU A 31 -4.73 23.16 16.87
C LEU A 31 -5.15 21.71 17.07
N LEU A 32 -6.12 21.43 17.95
CA LEU A 32 -6.61 20.07 18.18
C LEU A 32 -7.21 19.45 16.91
N ARG A 33 -7.91 20.24 16.08
CA ARG A 33 -8.41 19.74 14.79
C ARG A 33 -7.29 19.32 13.84
N TYR A 34 -6.18 20.06 13.82
CA TYR A 34 -5.03 19.71 12.99
C TYR A 34 -4.22 18.55 13.59
N ASP A 35 -4.14 18.44 14.91
CA ASP A 35 -3.56 17.30 15.63
C ASP A 35 -4.27 16.01 15.23
N ASP A 36 -5.61 16.00 15.30
CA ASP A 36 -6.46 14.89 14.88
C ASP A 36 -6.19 14.48 13.41
N ALA A 37 -6.21 15.46 12.50
CA ALA A 37 -5.94 15.23 11.09
C ALA A 37 -4.52 14.68 10.83
N CYS A 38 -3.52 15.09 11.62
CA CYS A 38 -2.17 14.57 11.51
C CYS A 38 -2.11 13.10 11.92
N LEU A 39 -2.75 12.73 13.02
CA LEU A 39 -2.77 11.35 13.52
C LEU A 39 -3.47 10.39 12.54
N GLU A 40 -4.59 10.80 11.95
CA GLU A 40 -5.27 10.01 10.90
C GLU A 40 -4.36 9.78 9.68
N LEU A 41 -3.62 10.80 9.25
CA LEU A 41 -2.72 10.70 8.09
C LEU A 41 -1.48 9.87 8.38
N ILE A 42 -0.95 9.93 9.60
CA ILE A 42 0.16 9.08 10.05
C ILE A 42 -0.29 7.61 10.04
N ALA A 43 -1.46 7.30 10.64
CA ALA A 43 -1.99 5.95 10.66
C ALA A 43 -2.22 5.39 9.24
N ALA A 44 -2.75 6.21 8.32
CA ALA A 44 -2.91 5.81 6.92
C ALA A 44 -1.57 5.50 6.22
N LEU A 45 -0.48 6.20 6.56
CA LEU A 45 0.85 5.93 6.01
C LEU A 45 1.50 4.69 6.66
N GLU A 46 1.26 4.46 7.95
CA GLU A 46 1.68 3.24 8.65
C GLU A 46 0.97 2.00 8.10
N ASP A 47 -0.32 2.09 7.77
CA ASP A 47 -1.08 0.99 7.16
C ASP A 47 -0.53 0.58 5.77
N VAL A 48 -0.10 1.56 4.97
CA VAL A 48 0.60 1.29 3.70
C VAL A 48 1.91 0.54 3.90
N HIS A 49 2.64 0.84 4.99
CA HIS A 49 3.94 0.21 5.24
C HIS A 49 3.85 -1.14 5.96
N TYR A 50 3.06 -1.22 7.04
CA TYR A 50 2.97 -2.37 7.93
C TYR A 50 1.71 -3.23 7.67
N GLY A 51 0.60 -2.61 7.30
CA GLY A 51 -0.68 -3.29 7.03
C GLY A 51 -0.74 -4.00 5.67
N GLY A 52 0.26 -3.76 4.80
CA GLY A 52 0.36 -4.41 3.49
C GLY A 52 -0.60 -3.84 2.45
N ALA A 53 -1.17 -2.65 2.68
CA ALA A 53 -2.03 -2.00 1.70
C ALA A 53 -1.25 -1.68 0.41
N ALA A 54 -1.61 -2.34 -0.68
CA ALA A 54 -0.97 -2.14 -1.97
C ALA A 54 -1.59 -0.92 -2.67
N VAL A 55 -0.94 0.23 -2.51
CA VAL A 55 -1.38 1.51 -3.08
C VAL A 55 -0.33 2.09 -4.03
N ASP A 56 -0.76 2.97 -4.94
CA ASP A 56 0.18 3.68 -5.81
C ASP A 56 1.07 4.65 -5.02
N TRP A 57 2.34 4.80 -5.41
CA TRP A 57 3.27 5.75 -4.78
C TRP A 57 2.72 7.19 -4.72
N THR A 58 1.94 7.60 -5.72
CA THR A 58 1.29 8.91 -5.76
C THR A 58 0.29 9.09 -4.61
N ARG A 59 -0.34 8.01 -4.13
CA ARG A 59 -1.18 8.02 -2.93
C ARG A 59 -0.34 8.37 -1.70
N VAL A 60 0.82 7.73 -1.54
CA VAL A 60 1.76 7.99 -0.44
C VAL A 60 2.19 9.45 -0.47
N VAL A 61 2.66 9.93 -1.62
CA VAL A 61 3.04 11.35 -1.83
C VAL A 61 1.89 12.29 -1.45
N HIS A 62 0.66 11.97 -1.84
CA HIS A 62 -0.52 12.78 -1.51
C HIS A 62 -0.81 12.82 0.00
N LEU A 63 -0.81 11.66 0.67
CA LEU A 63 -1.02 11.56 2.11
C LEU A 63 0.06 12.32 2.89
N THR A 64 1.33 12.15 2.52
CA THR A 64 2.45 12.86 3.16
C THR A 64 2.38 14.36 2.93
N ARG A 65 2.03 14.85 1.72
CA ARG A 65 1.83 16.29 1.47
C ARG A 65 0.70 16.88 2.33
N ARG A 66 -0.41 16.15 2.49
CA ARG A 66 -1.49 16.57 3.40
C ARG A 66 -1.00 16.63 4.84
N LEU A 67 -0.23 15.65 5.29
CA LEU A 67 0.30 15.62 6.64
C LEU A 67 1.22 16.82 6.90
N ARG A 68 2.16 17.09 6.00
CA ARG A 68 3.06 18.24 6.07
C ARG A 68 2.29 19.56 6.19
N THR A 69 1.23 19.72 5.40
CA THR A 69 0.36 20.90 5.45
C THR A 69 -0.32 21.01 6.82
N SER A 70 -0.92 19.93 7.33
CA SER A 70 -1.57 19.89 8.64
C SER A 70 -0.58 20.17 9.79
N VAL A 71 0.65 19.65 9.70
CA VAL A 71 1.72 19.91 10.68
C VAL A 71 2.12 21.39 10.66
N GLY A 72 2.27 21.98 9.48
CA GLY A 72 2.56 23.41 9.32
C GLY A 72 1.49 24.30 9.98
N GLU A 73 0.22 24.00 9.73
CA GLU A 73 -0.91 24.70 10.35
C GLU A 73 -0.93 24.52 11.87
N LEU A 74 -0.69 23.30 12.37
CA LEU A 74 -0.60 23.00 13.79
C LEU A 74 0.52 23.78 14.49
N VAL A 75 1.69 23.89 13.87
CA VAL A 75 2.80 24.72 14.38
C VAL A 75 2.42 26.20 14.40
N GLU A 76 1.72 26.69 13.36
CA GLU A 76 1.25 28.07 13.32
C GLU A 76 0.22 28.36 14.43
N ARG A 77 -0.74 27.44 14.67
CA ARG A 77 -1.71 27.58 15.77
C ARG A 77 -1.02 27.59 17.13
N LEU A 78 0.01 26.78 17.33
CA LEU A 78 0.79 26.79 18.58
C LEU A 78 1.49 28.13 18.77
N ALA A 79 2.09 28.69 17.70
CA ALA A 79 2.73 29.99 17.76
C ALA A 79 1.72 31.12 18.08
N ARG A 80 0.48 31.03 17.59
CA ARG A 80 -0.60 31.97 17.96
C ARG A 80 -1.03 31.82 19.42
N LEU A 81 -1.11 30.58 19.92
CA LEU A 81 -1.47 30.25 21.29
C LEU A 81 -0.40 30.70 22.31
N ALA A 82 0.87 30.50 21.96
CA ALA A 82 2.04 30.72 22.82
C ALA A 82 3.13 31.60 22.15
N PRO A 83 2.85 32.88 21.80
CA PRO A 83 3.69 33.69 20.89
C PRO A 83 5.08 34.06 21.41
N ALA A 84 5.37 33.85 22.69
CA ALA A 84 6.68 34.10 23.30
C ALA A 84 7.39 32.82 23.75
N ARG A 85 6.83 31.64 23.45
CA ARG A 85 7.36 30.33 23.84
C ARG A 85 7.52 29.46 22.59
N HIS A 86 8.50 28.54 22.62
CA HIS A 86 8.74 27.57 21.54
C HIS A 86 9.03 28.21 20.16
N LEU A 87 9.69 29.37 20.14
CA LEU A 87 10.00 30.14 18.93
C LEU A 87 10.85 29.37 17.92
N ASP A 88 11.60 28.36 18.38
CA ASP A 88 12.50 27.57 17.55
C ASP A 88 11.78 26.41 16.83
N LEU A 89 10.57 26.02 17.27
CA LEU A 89 9.83 24.89 16.70
C LEU A 89 9.58 25.03 15.18
N PRO A 90 9.18 26.19 14.65
CA PRO A 90 9.02 26.37 13.20
C PRO A 90 10.30 26.10 12.40
N GLU A 91 11.48 26.37 12.97
CA GLU A 91 12.75 26.09 12.32
C GLU A 91 13.04 24.60 12.26
N TYR A 92 12.89 23.89 13.38
CA TYR A 92 13.03 22.43 13.42
C TYR A 92 11.97 21.72 12.57
N ALA A 93 10.75 22.24 12.52
CA ALA A 93 9.70 21.74 11.66
C ALA A 93 10.08 21.84 10.18
N ARG A 94 10.60 23.00 9.72
CA ARG A 94 11.12 23.14 8.36
C ARG A 94 12.27 22.19 8.06
N LYS A 95 13.14 21.92 9.04
CA LYS A 95 14.26 20.98 8.87
C LYS A 95 13.77 19.54 8.67
N VAL A 96 12.82 19.08 9.49
CA VAL A 96 12.22 17.75 9.30
C VAL A 96 11.47 17.68 7.97
N ASP A 97 10.69 18.71 7.65
CA ASP A 97 9.94 18.82 6.39
C ASP A 97 10.84 18.71 5.16
N PHE A 98 12.03 19.31 5.20
CA PHE A 98 13.04 19.17 4.16
C PHE A 98 13.49 17.71 3.95
N TYR A 99 13.79 16.98 5.02
CA TYR A 99 14.17 15.55 4.89
C TYR A 99 13.00 14.68 4.40
N VAL A 100 11.78 14.99 4.83
CA VAL A 100 10.57 14.31 4.32
C VAL A 100 10.41 14.58 2.82
N GLN A 101 10.59 15.82 2.36
CA GLN A 101 10.55 16.15 0.94
C GLN A 101 11.62 15.37 0.16
N MET A 102 12.87 15.34 0.64
CA MET A 102 13.94 14.57 0.00
C MET A 102 13.62 13.07 -0.08
N ALA A 103 12.92 12.50 0.90
CA ALA A 103 12.51 11.10 0.87
C ALA A 103 11.36 10.81 -0.12
N LEU A 104 10.59 11.83 -0.51
CA LEU A 104 9.52 11.72 -1.50
C LEU A 104 10.01 11.93 -2.94
N ASP A 105 11.11 12.65 -3.12
CA ASP A 105 11.62 13.04 -4.44
C ASP A 105 12.01 11.82 -5.28
N LEU A 106 11.56 11.83 -6.53
CA LEU A 106 11.93 10.86 -7.54
C LEU A 106 12.97 11.48 -8.49
N PRO A 107 13.97 10.70 -8.94
CA PRO A 107 14.95 11.20 -9.89
C PRO A 107 14.26 11.64 -11.19
N SER A 108 14.44 12.91 -11.54
CA SER A 108 14.01 13.44 -12.83
C SER A 108 14.82 12.77 -13.93
N GLY A 109 14.15 12.28 -14.97
CA GLY A 109 14.83 11.71 -16.12
C GLY A 109 14.97 12.71 -17.26
N ASP A 110 15.81 12.35 -18.22
CA ASP A 110 16.10 13.19 -19.37
C ASP A 110 14.86 13.41 -20.25
N MET A 111 14.66 14.67 -20.65
CA MET A 111 13.58 15.12 -21.55
C MET A 111 14.16 15.86 -22.76
N SER A 112 15.47 15.74 -22.98
CA SER A 112 16.18 16.43 -24.04
C SER A 112 16.02 15.69 -25.37
N PRO A 113 16.03 16.41 -26.51
CA PRO A 113 16.14 15.78 -27.82
C PRO A 113 17.50 15.07 -27.97
N PRO A 114 17.62 14.08 -28.88
CA PRO A 114 16.62 13.65 -29.86
C PRO A 114 15.52 12.74 -29.28
N PHE A 115 14.27 12.99 -29.67
CA PHE A 115 13.10 12.22 -29.23
C PHE A 115 12.87 10.92 -30.02
N VAL A 116 13.49 10.82 -31.20
CA VAL A 116 13.42 9.66 -32.07
C VAL A 116 14.85 9.28 -32.44
N LEU A 117 15.21 8.02 -32.19
CA LEU A 117 16.55 7.49 -32.44
C LEU A 117 16.48 6.18 -33.23
N PRO A 118 17.38 5.94 -34.20
CA PRO A 118 17.52 4.64 -34.84
C PRO A 118 17.83 3.55 -33.81
N LEU A 119 17.26 2.36 -34.00
CA LEU A 119 17.44 1.22 -33.09
C LEU A 119 18.93 0.87 -32.91
N ALA A 120 19.72 0.96 -33.98
CA ALA A 120 21.15 0.63 -33.97
C ALA A 120 21.99 1.51 -33.02
N GLU A 121 21.52 2.71 -32.66
CA GLU A 121 22.23 3.64 -31.77
C GLU A 121 21.94 3.40 -30.28
N LEU A 122 21.04 2.46 -29.95
CA LEU A 122 20.49 2.28 -28.61
C LEU A 122 20.95 0.99 -27.92
N ALA A 123 22.01 0.36 -28.43
CA ALA A 123 22.56 -0.86 -27.84
C ALA A 123 23.01 -0.59 -26.38
N GLY A 124 22.36 -1.27 -25.43
CA GLY A 124 22.63 -1.12 -24.00
C GLY A 124 22.06 0.15 -23.34
N ASP A 125 21.36 1.02 -24.09
CA ASP A 125 20.77 2.25 -23.55
C ASP A 125 19.32 2.04 -23.09
N VAL A 126 19.17 1.31 -21.99
CA VAL A 126 17.86 1.02 -21.38
C VAL A 126 17.15 2.31 -20.95
N ALA A 127 17.89 3.33 -20.52
CA ALA A 127 17.32 4.57 -20.03
C ALA A 127 16.53 5.32 -21.11
N ARG A 128 17.04 5.36 -22.35
CA ARG A 128 16.36 6.02 -23.49
C ARG A 128 15.45 5.10 -24.28
N ALA A 129 15.80 3.82 -24.42
CA ALA A 129 15.10 2.88 -25.29
C ALA A 129 14.10 1.96 -24.57
N GLY A 130 14.17 1.87 -23.24
CA GLY A 130 13.49 0.85 -22.47
C GLY A 130 14.09 -0.55 -22.66
N GLY A 131 13.57 -1.54 -21.93
CA GLY A 131 14.13 -2.89 -21.89
C GLY A 131 14.16 -3.57 -23.26
N LYS A 132 13.00 -3.69 -23.90
CA LYS A 132 12.84 -4.49 -25.13
C LYS A 132 13.65 -3.95 -26.29
N ALA A 133 13.59 -2.64 -26.52
CA ALA A 133 14.32 -2.02 -27.61
C ALA A 133 15.83 -2.00 -27.36
N ALA A 134 16.28 -1.74 -26.12
CA ALA A 134 17.70 -1.81 -25.78
C ALA A 134 18.25 -3.24 -25.95
N ASN A 135 17.48 -4.25 -25.56
CA ASN A 135 17.84 -5.66 -25.74
C ASN A 135 17.92 -6.03 -27.23
N LEU A 136 16.94 -5.63 -28.05
CA LEU A 136 16.99 -5.87 -29.48
C LEU A 136 18.17 -5.14 -30.15
N ALA A 137 18.42 -3.88 -29.79
CA ALA A 137 19.56 -3.11 -30.28
C ALA A 137 20.89 -3.79 -29.93
N ARG A 138 21.02 -4.26 -28.69
CA ARG A 138 22.18 -5.01 -28.20
C ARG A 138 22.36 -6.34 -28.95
N ALA A 139 21.27 -7.06 -29.21
CA ALA A 139 21.29 -8.30 -29.99
C ALA A 139 21.85 -8.08 -31.40
N VAL A 140 21.43 -7.00 -32.07
CA VAL A 140 21.94 -6.64 -33.40
C VAL A 140 23.41 -6.22 -33.34
N ALA A 141 23.77 -5.33 -32.41
CA ALA A 141 25.11 -4.76 -32.35
C ALA A 141 26.18 -5.75 -31.86
N GLU A 142 25.89 -6.52 -30.80
CA GLU A 142 26.85 -7.40 -30.14
C GLU A 142 26.73 -8.84 -30.63
N ALA A 143 25.51 -9.40 -30.64
CA ALA A 143 25.30 -10.79 -31.04
C ALA A 143 25.26 -10.96 -32.56
N ARG A 144 25.16 -9.87 -33.35
CA ARG A 144 25.07 -9.85 -34.83
C ARG A 144 23.95 -10.75 -35.37
N VAL A 145 22.81 -10.78 -34.68
CA VAL A 145 21.62 -11.50 -35.15
C VAL A 145 20.84 -10.66 -36.17
N PRO A 146 20.17 -11.28 -37.15
CA PRO A 146 19.29 -10.57 -38.06
C PRO A 146 18.07 -10.05 -37.29
N ALA A 147 17.75 -8.77 -37.44
CA ALA A 147 16.53 -8.15 -36.93
C ALA A 147 16.06 -7.09 -37.94
N PRO A 148 14.75 -6.76 -37.98
CA PRO A 148 14.27 -5.67 -38.82
C PRO A 148 14.92 -4.34 -38.41
N GLU A 149 15.31 -3.52 -39.38
CA GLU A 149 15.70 -2.14 -39.09
C GLU A 149 14.53 -1.40 -38.45
N GLY A 150 14.80 -0.50 -37.51
CA GLY A 150 13.75 0.17 -36.77
C GLY A 150 14.23 1.43 -36.07
N PHE A 151 13.30 2.07 -35.36
CA PHE A 151 13.60 3.24 -34.54
C PHE A 151 12.78 3.21 -33.26
N VAL A 152 13.18 4.05 -32.30
CA VAL A 152 12.54 4.16 -31.01
C VAL A 152 12.12 5.60 -30.77
N ALA A 153 10.86 5.81 -30.42
CA ALA A 153 10.43 7.03 -29.74
C ALA A 153 10.85 6.91 -28.27
N THR A 154 11.79 7.75 -27.84
CA THR A 154 12.53 7.57 -26.59
C THR A 154 11.66 7.80 -25.34
N THR A 155 12.14 7.34 -24.19
CA THR A 155 11.54 7.69 -22.89
C THR A 155 11.51 9.21 -22.65
N GLY A 156 12.47 9.94 -23.21
CA GLY A 156 12.50 11.41 -23.21
C GLY A 156 11.34 12.03 -23.98
N ALA A 157 10.93 11.42 -25.11
CA ALA A 157 9.75 11.83 -25.87
C ALA A 157 8.47 11.70 -25.04
N PHE A 158 8.33 10.59 -24.31
CA PHE A 158 7.21 10.37 -23.39
C PHE A 158 7.19 11.40 -22.26
N ARG A 159 8.34 11.62 -21.60
CA ARG A 159 8.43 12.61 -20.51
C ARG A 159 8.14 14.03 -21.01
N TYR A 160 8.68 14.41 -22.17
CA TYR A 160 8.43 15.71 -22.80
C TYR A 160 6.95 15.88 -23.17
N LEU A 161 6.30 14.85 -23.71
CA LEU A 161 4.86 14.87 -23.96
C LEU A 161 4.06 15.15 -22.67
N LEU A 162 4.39 14.46 -21.58
CA LEU A 162 3.69 14.64 -20.30
C LEU A 162 3.85 16.06 -19.75
N GLU A 163 5.05 16.63 -19.86
CA GLU A 163 5.35 17.98 -19.36
C GLU A 163 4.73 19.06 -20.26
N ALA A 164 4.98 19.02 -21.57
CA ALA A 164 4.50 20.01 -22.53
C ALA A 164 2.97 20.09 -22.62
N CYS A 165 2.27 18.98 -22.31
CA CYS A 165 0.81 18.93 -22.29
C CYS A 165 0.20 19.02 -20.88
N GLU A 166 0.99 19.31 -19.84
CA GLU A 166 0.56 19.36 -18.43
C GLU A 166 -0.20 18.09 -17.96
N LEU A 167 0.17 16.93 -18.50
CA LEU A 167 -0.51 15.66 -18.21
C LEU A 167 -0.08 15.08 -16.86
N ARG A 168 1.17 15.31 -16.43
CA ARG A 168 1.71 14.75 -15.17
C ARG A 168 0.84 15.12 -13.95
N PRO A 169 0.50 16.41 -13.68
CA PRO A 169 -0.39 16.74 -12.56
C PRO A 169 -1.80 16.16 -12.68
N ALA A 170 -2.31 15.94 -13.90
CA ALA A 170 -3.61 15.32 -14.12
C ALA A 170 -3.58 13.81 -13.82
N ILE A 171 -2.55 13.11 -14.30
CA ILE A 171 -2.30 11.69 -14.02
C ILE A 171 -2.07 11.49 -12.52
N ASP A 172 -1.32 12.36 -11.84
CA ASP A 172 -1.11 12.26 -10.38
C ASP A 172 -2.42 12.32 -9.59
N ARG A 173 -3.33 13.23 -10.00
CA ARG A 173 -4.64 13.38 -9.35
C ARG A 173 -5.52 12.14 -9.52
N ILE A 174 -5.31 11.37 -10.59
CA ILE A 174 -5.98 10.11 -10.85
C ILE A 174 -5.32 8.99 -10.04
N LEU A 175 -4.00 8.82 -10.15
CA LEU A 175 -3.26 7.73 -9.51
C LEU A 175 -3.28 7.78 -7.99
N ARG A 176 -3.41 8.96 -7.35
CA ARG A 176 -3.61 9.06 -5.89
C ARG A 176 -4.92 8.43 -5.38
N ARG A 177 -5.81 7.95 -6.25
CA ARG A 177 -7.02 7.20 -5.89
C ARG A 177 -6.80 5.68 -5.95
N VAL A 178 -5.69 5.22 -6.53
CA VAL A 178 -5.42 3.80 -6.72
C VAL A 178 -5.09 3.12 -5.39
N ASP A 179 -5.96 2.20 -5.01
CA ASP A 179 -5.84 1.27 -3.89
C ASP A 179 -6.28 -0.10 -4.41
N LEU A 180 -5.37 -1.08 -4.40
CA LEU A 180 -5.65 -2.40 -4.96
C LEU A 180 -6.70 -3.18 -4.16
N ALA A 181 -6.97 -2.79 -2.91
CA ALA A 181 -8.09 -3.34 -2.15
C ALA A 181 -9.46 -2.91 -2.73
N ARG A 182 -9.49 -1.99 -3.71
CA ARG A 182 -10.69 -1.44 -4.33
C ARG A 182 -10.61 -1.50 -5.86
N PRO A 183 -10.84 -2.67 -6.48
CA PRO A 183 -10.67 -2.87 -7.93
C PRO A 183 -11.47 -1.90 -8.81
N ALA A 184 -12.67 -1.49 -8.37
CA ALA A 184 -13.48 -0.51 -9.09
C ALA A 184 -12.79 0.87 -9.20
N GLU A 185 -12.14 1.34 -8.13
CA GLU A 185 -11.40 2.61 -8.15
C GLU A 185 -10.18 2.52 -9.09
N VAL A 186 -9.54 1.35 -9.16
CA VAL A 186 -8.43 1.08 -10.09
C VAL A 186 -8.91 1.12 -11.54
N ALA A 187 -10.05 0.50 -11.84
CA ALA A 187 -10.62 0.49 -13.19
C ALA A 187 -11.03 1.90 -13.65
N GLU A 188 -11.66 2.69 -12.78
CA GLU A 188 -11.98 4.09 -13.05
C GLU A 188 -10.73 4.93 -13.31
N ALA A 189 -9.72 4.79 -12.45
CA ALA A 189 -8.46 5.51 -12.58
C ALA A 189 -7.73 5.15 -13.89
N ALA A 190 -7.69 3.87 -14.23
CA ALA A 190 -7.13 3.37 -15.48
C ALA A 190 -7.83 3.98 -16.71
N ALA A 191 -9.16 3.94 -16.74
CA ALA A 191 -9.94 4.51 -17.84
C ALA A 191 -9.68 6.03 -17.99
N ALA A 192 -9.68 6.77 -16.88
CA ALA A 192 -9.45 8.22 -16.89
C ALA A 192 -8.03 8.57 -17.37
N ALA A 193 -7.00 7.86 -16.90
CA ALA A 193 -5.62 8.10 -17.31
C ALA A 193 -5.38 7.76 -18.78
N ARG A 194 -5.96 6.65 -19.28
CA ARG A 194 -5.90 6.28 -20.70
C ARG A 194 -6.52 7.34 -21.60
N GLU A 195 -7.70 7.85 -21.24
CA GLU A 195 -8.38 8.87 -22.02
C GLU A 195 -7.58 10.16 -22.11
N LEU A 196 -6.91 10.56 -21.01
CA LEU A 196 -6.02 11.72 -21.02
C LEU A 196 -4.87 11.57 -22.02
N ILE A 197 -4.22 10.40 -22.05
CA ILE A 197 -3.11 10.14 -22.99
C ILE A 197 -3.62 10.11 -24.43
N ILE A 198 -4.73 9.42 -24.71
CA ILE A 198 -5.27 9.29 -26.07
C ILE A 198 -5.68 10.65 -26.66
N ARG A 199 -6.18 11.56 -25.83
CA ARG A 199 -6.58 12.92 -26.26
C ARG A 199 -5.44 13.93 -26.31
N ALA A 200 -4.24 13.56 -25.87
CA ALA A 200 -3.11 14.49 -25.84
C ALA A 200 -2.72 14.93 -27.26
N ARG A 201 -2.40 16.22 -27.42
CA ARG A 201 -1.82 16.73 -28.66
C ARG A 201 -0.31 16.54 -28.61
N VAL A 202 0.23 15.60 -29.37
CA VAL A 202 1.68 15.36 -29.42
C VAL A 202 2.40 16.64 -29.89
N PRO A 203 3.40 17.16 -29.14
CA PRO A 203 4.20 18.32 -29.54
C PRO A 203 4.87 18.10 -30.89
N GLU A 204 5.02 19.16 -31.69
CA GLU A 204 5.58 19.07 -33.05
C GLU A 204 7.02 18.55 -33.03
N GLU A 205 7.77 18.88 -31.98
CA GLU A 205 9.14 18.40 -31.73
C GLU A 205 9.23 16.87 -31.63
N VAL A 206 8.15 16.19 -31.23
CA VAL A 206 8.05 14.72 -31.19
C VAL A 206 7.32 14.20 -32.43
N ALA A 207 6.18 14.81 -32.79
CA ALA A 207 5.30 14.33 -33.84
C ALA A 207 5.96 14.34 -35.22
N VAL A 208 6.70 15.41 -35.55
CA VAL A 208 7.37 15.56 -36.85
C VAL A 208 8.45 14.49 -37.06
N PRO A 209 9.48 14.35 -36.20
CA PRO A 209 10.51 13.33 -36.40
C PRO A 209 9.96 11.91 -36.33
N LEU A 210 8.90 11.66 -35.53
CA LEU A 210 8.24 10.35 -35.48
C LEU A 210 7.55 10.03 -36.81
N ALA A 211 6.77 10.95 -37.36
CA ALA A 211 6.09 10.76 -38.64
C ALA A 211 7.08 10.66 -39.83
N GLU A 212 8.19 11.38 -39.79
CA GLU A 212 9.25 11.26 -40.79
C GLU A 212 9.96 9.91 -40.72
N ALA A 213 10.32 9.45 -39.51
CA ALA A 213 10.94 8.14 -39.32
C ALA A 213 9.98 7.01 -39.72
N ALA A 214 8.69 7.10 -39.38
CA ALA A 214 7.67 6.14 -39.78
C ALA A 214 7.52 6.05 -41.30
N ARG A 215 7.39 7.18 -42.00
CA ARG A 215 7.28 7.21 -43.48
C ARG A 215 8.53 6.69 -44.17
N ARG A 216 9.72 6.91 -43.60
CA ARG A 216 10.96 6.32 -44.10
C ARG A 216 10.96 4.81 -43.93
N LEU A 217 10.53 4.31 -42.76
CA LEU A 217 10.50 2.89 -42.45
C LEU A 217 9.42 2.12 -43.25
N GLY A 218 8.29 2.77 -43.53
CA GLY A 218 7.22 2.23 -44.36
C GLY A 218 7.56 2.10 -45.85
N ARG A 219 8.74 2.57 -46.27
CA ARG A 219 9.29 2.33 -47.61
C ARG A 219 10.30 1.19 -47.52
N GLY A 220 9.81 -0.03 -47.70
CA GLY A 220 10.63 -1.23 -47.70
C GLY A 220 11.67 -1.28 -48.81
N PRO A 221 12.48 -2.35 -48.88
CA PRO A 221 13.43 -2.56 -49.96
C PRO A 221 12.77 -2.42 -51.34
N GLY A 222 13.36 -1.61 -52.21
CA GLY A 222 12.79 -1.33 -53.54
C GLY A 222 11.58 -0.38 -53.56
N GLY A 223 11.26 0.27 -52.43
CA GLY A 223 10.17 1.26 -52.34
C GLY A 223 8.78 0.67 -52.15
N GLN A 224 8.68 -0.62 -51.79
CA GLN A 224 7.40 -1.26 -51.52
C GLN A 224 6.78 -0.72 -50.23
N PRO A 225 5.45 -0.49 -50.20
CA PRO A 225 4.77 -0.06 -48.99
C PRO A 225 4.80 -1.17 -47.94
N MET A 226 5.18 -0.81 -46.71
CA MET A 226 5.20 -1.72 -45.56
C MET A 226 4.43 -1.13 -44.39
N LEU A 227 3.66 -1.99 -43.72
CA LEU A 227 3.03 -1.67 -42.44
C LEU A 227 4.05 -1.74 -41.31
N LEU A 228 3.72 -1.09 -40.20
CA LEU A 228 4.57 -1.01 -39.01
C LEU A 228 3.98 -1.81 -37.83
N ALA A 229 4.87 -2.30 -36.97
CA ALA A 229 4.58 -2.81 -35.65
C ALA A 229 5.11 -1.82 -34.62
N LEU A 230 4.24 -1.36 -33.71
CA LEU A 230 4.60 -0.52 -32.58
C LEU A 230 4.52 -1.35 -31.29
N ARG A 231 5.64 -1.44 -30.57
CA ARG A 231 5.78 -2.23 -29.35
C ARG A 231 6.15 -1.34 -28.18
N SER A 232 5.54 -1.59 -27.02
CA SER A 232 5.96 -1.00 -25.75
C SER A 232 7.40 -1.40 -25.42
N SER A 233 8.14 -0.49 -24.81
CA SER A 233 9.47 -0.75 -24.26
C SER A 233 9.67 0.16 -23.04
N ALA A 234 9.16 -0.24 -21.88
CA ALA A 234 9.38 0.52 -20.64
C ALA A 234 10.74 0.17 -20.01
N VAL A 235 11.33 1.11 -19.26
CA VAL A 235 12.65 0.94 -18.60
C VAL A 235 12.69 -0.23 -17.62
N ALA A 236 11.56 -0.56 -17.00
CA ALA A 236 11.47 -1.69 -16.08
C ALA A 236 10.90 -2.97 -16.71
N GLU A 237 10.57 -2.98 -18.02
CA GLU A 237 9.84 -4.08 -18.67
C GLU A 237 10.63 -5.38 -18.76
N ASP A 238 11.97 -5.31 -18.85
CA ASP A 238 12.86 -6.49 -18.88
C ASP A 238 13.85 -6.51 -17.70
N GLY A 239 13.45 -5.89 -16.58
CA GLY A 239 14.25 -5.80 -15.35
C GLY A 239 13.87 -6.85 -14.31
N ARG A 240 13.85 -6.46 -13.05
CA ARG A 240 13.40 -7.32 -11.93
C ARG A 240 11.91 -7.70 -12.02
N ALA A 241 11.12 -6.89 -12.71
CA ALA A 241 9.73 -7.19 -13.07
C ALA A 241 9.68 -7.38 -14.58
N SER A 242 9.01 -8.42 -15.05
CA SER A 242 9.05 -8.81 -16.47
C SER A 242 8.01 -8.12 -17.35
N PHE A 243 7.05 -7.38 -16.74
CA PHE A 243 5.89 -6.67 -17.35
C PHE A 243 5.27 -7.37 -18.58
N ALA A 244 5.42 -8.69 -18.67
CA ALA A 244 5.19 -9.41 -19.91
C ALA A 244 3.70 -9.35 -20.25
N GLY A 245 3.35 -9.02 -21.49
CA GLY A 245 1.96 -8.94 -21.94
C GLY A 245 1.06 -7.98 -21.13
N GLN A 246 1.64 -6.98 -20.43
CA GLN A 246 0.87 -5.96 -19.70
C GLN A 246 0.52 -4.76 -20.58
N TYR A 247 1.39 -4.46 -21.54
CA TYR A 247 1.28 -3.32 -22.45
C TYR A 247 0.89 -3.77 -23.86
N GLU A 248 0.27 -2.87 -24.61
CA GLU A 248 -0.24 -3.15 -25.95
C GLU A 248 0.89 -3.14 -26.99
N SER A 249 0.85 -4.10 -27.93
CA SER A 249 1.59 -4.05 -29.18
C SER A 249 0.60 -3.91 -30.32
N LEU A 250 0.80 -2.90 -31.17
CA LEU A 250 -0.07 -2.64 -32.32
C LEU A 250 0.63 -3.16 -33.58
N LEU A 251 -0.01 -4.07 -34.29
CA LEU A 251 0.48 -4.64 -35.53
C LEU A 251 -0.31 -4.08 -36.72
N GLY A 252 0.32 -4.00 -37.89
CA GLY A 252 -0.36 -3.59 -39.13
C GLY A 252 -0.72 -2.10 -39.18
N VAL A 253 0.12 -1.24 -38.61
CA VAL A 253 -0.12 0.21 -38.55
C VAL A 253 0.40 0.88 -39.82
N GLU A 254 -0.43 1.71 -40.45
CA GLU A 254 -0.02 2.54 -41.58
C GLU A 254 1.01 3.61 -41.12
N PRO A 255 2.07 3.90 -41.90
CA PRO A 255 3.08 4.90 -41.54
C PRO A 255 2.50 6.28 -41.21
N GLU A 256 1.40 6.66 -41.86
CA GLU A 256 0.66 7.91 -41.65
C GLU A 256 -0.02 7.98 -40.28
N ASP A 257 -0.40 6.82 -39.72
CA ASP A 257 -1.11 6.71 -38.43
C ASP A 257 -0.15 6.55 -37.24
N ALA A 258 1.17 6.58 -37.47
CA ALA A 258 2.18 6.28 -36.46
C ALA A 258 2.08 7.14 -35.19
N VAL A 259 1.72 8.44 -35.32
CA VAL A 259 1.55 9.34 -34.17
C VAL A 259 0.32 8.95 -33.33
N ALA A 260 -0.79 8.59 -33.98
CA ALA A 260 -1.99 8.14 -33.28
C ALA A 260 -1.78 6.78 -32.61
N ALA A 261 -1.08 5.87 -33.30
CA ALA A 261 -0.69 4.58 -32.76
C ALA A 261 0.29 4.71 -31.59
N TYR A 262 1.23 5.66 -31.64
CA TYR A 262 2.12 5.99 -30.52
C TYR A 262 1.35 6.33 -29.25
N LEU A 263 0.34 7.20 -29.32
CA LEU A 263 -0.50 7.53 -28.16
C LEU A 263 -1.24 6.32 -27.59
N LYS A 264 -1.75 5.42 -28.45
CA LYS A 264 -2.40 4.17 -28.01
C LYS A 264 -1.44 3.27 -27.23
N VAL A 265 -0.21 3.08 -27.73
CA VAL A 265 0.83 2.30 -27.02
C VAL A 265 1.16 2.96 -25.68
N LEU A 266 1.33 4.29 -25.63
CA LEU A 266 1.57 4.99 -24.36
C LEU A 266 0.40 4.83 -23.37
N ALA A 267 -0.85 4.89 -23.86
CA ALA A 267 -2.02 4.71 -23.02
C ALA A 267 -2.08 3.31 -22.40
N SER A 268 -1.51 2.29 -23.05
CA SER A 268 -1.46 0.94 -22.50
C SER A 268 -0.74 0.85 -21.15
N LYS A 269 0.16 1.80 -20.86
CA LYS A 269 0.81 1.96 -19.54
C LYS A 269 -0.18 2.11 -18.38
N TYR A 270 -1.36 2.64 -18.67
CA TYR A 270 -2.40 2.96 -17.71
C TYR A 270 -3.60 2.01 -17.77
N THR A 271 -3.46 0.82 -18.35
CA THR A 271 -4.50 -0.22 -18.18
C THR A 271 -4.58 -0.67 -16.72
N ALA A 272 -5.74 -1.15 -16.27
CA ALA A 272 -5.91 -1.62 -14.90
C ALA A 272 -4.89 -2.72 -14.56
N LYS A 273 -4.67 -3.65 -15.49
CA LYS A 273 -3.68 -4.73 -15.38
C LYS A 273 -2.26 -4.19 -15.18
N ALA A 274 -1.85 -3.21 -16.00
CA ALA A 274 -0.53 -2.59 -15.91
C ALA A 274 -0.33 -1.80 -14.61
N ILE A 275 -1.35 -1.03 -14.17
CA ILE A 275 -1.30 -0.29 -12.90
C ILE A 275 -1.18 -1.26 -11.72
N THR A 276 -2.03 -2.28 -11.66
CA THR A 276 -1.99 -3.30 -10.60
C THR A 276 -0.62 -3.95 -10.52
N TYR A 277 -0.09 -4.41 -11.66
CA TYR A 277 1.21 -5.05 -11.72
C TYR A 277 2.34 -4.11 -11.27
N ARG A 278 2.35 -2.86 -11.72
CA ARG A 278 3.34 -1.85 -11.33
C ARG A 278 3.32 -1.58 -9.82
N VAL A 279 2.12 -1.49 -9.22
CA VAL A 279 1.96 -1.27 -7.78
C VAL A 279 2.47 -2.47 -6.98
N LEU A 280 2.10 -3.69 -7.38
CA LEU A 280 2.54 -4.90 -6.67
C LEU A 280 4.05 -5.16 -6.78
N THR A 281 4.66 -4.80 -7.91
CA THR A 281 6.11 -4.91 -8.12
C THR A 281 6.91 -3.77 -7.45
N GLY A 282 6.21 -2.78 -6.86
CA GLY A 282 6.81 -1.73 -6.06
C GLY A 282 7.52 -0.64 -6.87
N TYR A 283 6.97 -0.27 -8.03
CA TYR A 283 7.45 0.85 -8.84
C TYR A 283 6.49 2.04 -8.83
N ALA A 284 7.05 3.25 -8.79
CA ALA A 284 6.31 4.47 -9.06
C ALA A 284 6.06 4.65 -10.56
N ASP A 285 5.04 5.44 -10.90
CA ASP A 285 4.66 5.70 -12.29
C ASP A 285 5.80 6.36 -13.11
N GLU A 286 6.59 7.21 -12.46
CA GLU A 286 7.69 7.97 -13.06
C GLU A 286 8.98 7.16 -13.24
N GLU A 287 9.11 6.03 -12.53
CA GLU A 287 10.25 5.11 -12.64
C GLU A 287 10.09 4.14 -13.81
N THR A 288 8.92 4.11 -14.44
CA THR A 288 8.59 3.22 -15.55
C THR A 288 8.27 3.99 -16.83
N PRO A 289 9.10 4.97 -17.27
CA PRO A 289 8.82 5.71 -18.49
C PRO A 289 8.79 4.77 -19.69
N MET A 290 7.86 5.03 -20.61
CA MET A 290 7.61 4.19 -21.77
C MET A 290 8.35 4.74 -22.99
N ALA A 291 9.22 3.93 -23.59
CA ALA A 291 9.64 4.12 -24.97
C ALA A 291 8.75 3.27 -25.90
N VAL A 292 8.74 3.60 -27.19
CA VAL A 292 7.97 2.86 -28.19
C VAL A 292 8.89 2.44 -29.33
N LEU A 293 9.07 1.14 -29.48
CA LEU A 293 9.84 0.52 -30.56
C LEU A 293 8.96 0.40 -31.80
N MET A 294 9.44 0.88 -32.94
CA MET A 294 8.75 0.78 -34.23
C MET A 294 9.60 -0.04 -35.20
N LEU A 295 9.01 -1.13 -35.70
CA LEU A 295 9.62 -2.06 -36.65
C LEU A 295 8.72 -2.18 -37.90
N PRO A 296 9.26 -2.45 -39.09
CA PRO A 296 8.44 -2.83 -40.23
C PRO A 296 7.89 -4.24 -40.00
N MET A 297 6.69 -4.50 -40.50
CA MET A 297 6.07 -5.82 -40.46
C MET A 297 6.85 -6.78 -41.36
N VAL A 298 7.34 -7.87 -40.76
CA VAL A 298 7.93 -8.98 -41.53
C VAL A 298 6.79 -9.79 -42.15
N PRO A 299 6.77 -10.03 -43.48
CA PRO A 299 5.78 -10.91 -44.11
C PRO A 299 6.10 -12.37 -43.77
N ALA A 300 5.80 -12.76 -42.53
CA ALA A 300 6.22 -14.04 -41.97
C ALA A 300 5.52 -15.23 -42.63
N ALA A 301 6.30 -16.23 -43.07
CA ALA A 301 5.80 -17.56 -43.40
C ALA A 301 5.55 -18.39 -42.13
N ALA A 302 6.45 -18.24 -41.14
CA ALA A 302 6.32 -18.83 -39.81
C ALA A 302 6.84 -17.85 -38.76
N SER A 303 6.33 -17.95 -37.54
CA SER A 303 6.83 -17.18 -36.41
C SER A 303 6.62 -17.92 -35.10
N GLY A 304 7.28 -17.45 -34.05
CA GLY A 304 7.29 -18.22 -32.82
C GLY A 304 8.08 -17.63 -31.67
N VAL A 305 8.18 -18.45 -30.62
CA VAL A 305 9.00 -18.20 -29.44
C VAL A 305 10.00 -19.32 -29.29
N LEU A 306 11.22 -19.00 -28.88
CA LEU A 306 12.28 -19.95 -28.58
C LEU A 306 12.84 -19.66 -27.19
N TYR A 307 12.88 -20.70 -26.35
CA TYR A 307 13.58 -20.69 -25.07
C TYR A 307 14.87 -21.47 -25.19
N THR A 308 15.99 -20.84 -24.85
CA THR A 308 17.27 -21.55 -24.88
C THR A 308 17.39 -22.57 -23.75
N ARG A 309 16.52 -22.48 -22.72
CA ARG A 309 16.30 -23.49 -21.69
C ARG A 309 14.84 -23.49 -21.23
N ASP A 310 14.17 -24.64 -21.30
CA ASP A 310 12.75 -24.81 -20.94
C ASP A 310 12.51 -25.02 -19.42
N SER A 311 13.57 -25.16 -18.62
CA SER A 311 13.45 -25.36 -17.18
C SER A 311 14.69 -24.89 -16.39
N ALA A 312 14.63 -25.02 -15.07
CA ALA A 312 15.77 -24.77 -14.18
C ALA A 312 16.84 -25.88 -14.23
N ASP A 313 16.55 -26.99 -14.92
CA ASP A 313 17.52 -28.04 -15.20
C ASP A 313 18.54 -27.54 -16.23
N PRO A 314 19.85 -27.50 -15.88
CA PRO A 314 20.91 -27.10 -16.81
C PRO A 314 21.00 -27.94 -18.08
N GLU A 315 20.50 -29.18 -18.04
CA GLU A 315 20.53 -30.14 -19.15
C GLU A 315 19.23 -30.12 -19.98
N ALA A 316 18.26 -29.26 -19.63
CA ALA A 316 17.00 -29.18 -20.37
C ALA A 316 17.23 -28.71 -21.81
N PRO A 317 16.63 -29.37 -22.82
CA PRO A 317 16.79 -29.01 -24.22
C PRO A 317 16.21 -27.63 -24.53
N MET A 318 16.62 -27.05 -25.65
CA MET A 318 15.99 -25.84 -26.18
C MET A 318 14.57 -26.16 -26.63
N ALA A 319 13.63 -25.25 -26.37
CA ALA A 319 12.25 -25.39 -26.79
C ALA A 319 11.89 -24.33 -27.83
N VAL A 320 11.41 -24.76 -29.00
CA VAL A 320 10.91 -23.90 -30.07
C VAL A 320 9.41 -24.11 -30.22
N TYR A 321 8.65 -23.02 -30.20
CA TYR A 321 7.21 -22.99 -30.45
C TYR A 321 6.95 -22.23 -31.73
N ALA A 322 6.28 -22.84 -32.71
CA ALA A 322 6.05 -22.25 -34.02
C ALA A 322 4.58 -22.27 -34.45
N VAL A 323 4.17 -21.20 -35.13
CA VAL A 323 2.85 -21.06 -35.77
C VAL A 323 3.01 -20.53 -37.20
N PRO A 324 2.12 -20.89 -38.13
CA PRO A 324 2.14 -20.34 -39.49
C PRO A 324 1.73 -18.87 -39.48
N GLY A 325 2.38 -18.05 -40.32
CA GLY A 325 2.09 -16.62 -40.41
C GLY A 325 2.56 -15.81 -39.21
N LEU A 326 1.74 -14.85 -38.76
CA LEU A 326 2.07 -13.91 -37.68
C LEU A 326 1.85 -14.51 -36.28
N GLY A 327 2.79 -14.26 -35.37
CA GLY A 327 2.87 -14.93 -34.06
C GLY A 327 1.95 -14.38 -32.97
N GLY A 328 1.08 -13.41 -33.27
CA GLY A 328 0.18 -12.80 -32.29
C GLY A 328 -0.68 -13.82 -31.56
N ALA A 329 -1.25 -14.79 -32.29
CA ALA A 329 -2.10 -15.85 -31.74
C ALA A 329 -1.36 -16.83 -30.81
N LEU A 330 -0.03 -16.97 -30.96
CA LEU A 330 0.80 -17.80 -30.08
C LEU A 330 1.03 -17.11 -28.73
N VAL A 331 1.37 -15.82 -28.76
CA VAL A 331 1.61 -15.01 -27.55
C VAL A 331 0.32 -14.84 -26.73
N GLU A 332 -0.83 -14.76 -27.40
CA GLU A 332 -2.15 -14.67 -26.77
C GLU A 332 -2.70 -16.04 -26.29
N GLY A 333 -2.05 -17.14 -26.66
CA GLY A 333 -2.44 -18.51 -26.26
C GLY A 333 -3.72 -19.02 -26.94
N THR A 334 -4.08 -18.45 -28.10
CA THR A 334 -5.29 -18.80 -28.87
C THR A 334 -5.02 -19.81 -29.98
N ALA A 335 -3.76 -20.05 -30.32
CA ALA A 335 -3.32 -21.07 -31.26
C ALA A 335 -2.50 -22.17 -30.57
N SER A 336 -2.61 -23.41 -31.06
CA SER A 336 -1.79 -24.53 -30.61
C SER A 336 -0.52 -24.62 -31.46
N PRO A 337 0.67 -24.32 -30.92
CA PRO A 337 1.92 -24.33 -31.68
C PRO A 337 2.43 -25.74 -32.00
N GLU A 338 3.22 -25.84 -33.06
CA GLU A 338 4.22 -26.91 -33.18
C GLU A 338 5.31 -26.69 -32.14
N ARG A 339 5.64 -27.74 -31.37
CA ARG A 339 6.72 -27.71 -30.36
C ARG A 339 7.86 -28.60 -30.81
N LEU A 340 9.07 -28.03 -30.85
CA LEU A 340 10.31 -28.74 -31.15
C LEU A 340 11.24 -28.67 -29.94
N ALA A 341 11.86 -29.80 -29.60
CA ALA A 341 12.96 -29.85 -28.64
C ALA A 341 14.28 -30.03 -29.40
N LEU A 342 15.27 -29.17 -29.16
CA LEU A 342 16.56 -29.17 -29.87
C LEU A 342 17.74 -29.30 -28.90
N SER A 343 18.81 -29.97 -29.34
CA SER A 343 20.06 -30.08 -28.57
C SER A 343 20.87 -28.78 -28.56
N HIS A 344 21.58 -28.52 -27.47
CA HIS A 344 22.52 -27.39 -27.38
C HIS A 344 23.76 -27.58 -28.25
N ASP A 345 24.21 -28.82 -28.43
CA ASP A 345 25.40 -29.12 -29.23
C ASP A 345 25.13 -28.94 -30.73
N PRO A 346 26.03 -28.27 -31.49
CA PRO A 346 25.96 -28.23 -32.95
C PRO A 346 25.97 -29.65 -33.53
N PRO A 347 25.11 -29.96 -34.52
CA PRO A 347 24.33 -29.03 -35.36
C PRO A 347 22.91 -28.69 -34.84
N HIS A 348 22.63 -28.86 -33.54
CA HIS A 348 21.31 -28.65 -32.92
C HIS A 348 20.25 -29.63 -33.42
N PHE A 349 20.47 -30.92 -33.14
CA PHE A 349 19.60 -31.99 -33.62
C PHE A 349 18.22 -31.95 -32.96
N LEU A 350 17.20 -32.34 -33.73
CA LEU A 350 15.83 -32.50 -33.26
C LEU A 350 15.75 -33.70 -32.32
N LEU A 351 15.37 -33.44 -31.07
CA LEU A 351 15.20 -34.44 -30.01
C LEU A 351 13.77 -34.96 -29.94
N ASP A 352 12.80 -34.04 -30.03
CA ASP A 352 11.38 -34.33 -29.97
C ASP A 352 10.60 -33.31 -30.82
N ARG A 353 9.48 -33.75 -31.39
CA ARG A 353 8.55 -32.91 -32.16
C ARG A 353 7.12 -33.27 -31.81
N GLN A 354 6.35 -32.28 -31.40
CA GLN A 354 4.93 -32.39 -31.13
C GLN A 354 4.19 -31.47 -32.09
N THR A 355 3.52 -32.07 -33.08
CA THR A 355 2.77 -31.38 -34.13
C THR A 355 1.30 -31.80 -34.03
N LEU A 356 0.37 -30.84 -34.08
CA LEU A 356 -1.07 -31.13 -33.99
C LEU A 356 -1.74 -31.30 -35.37
N ASP A 357 -1.35 -30.50 -36.37
CA ASP A 357 -2.00 -30.49 -37.70
C ASP A 357 -1.02 -30.57 -38.89
N ALA A 358 0.04 -29.75 -38.91
CA ALA A 358 1.03 -29.73 -40.00
C ALA A 358 2.39 -29.19 -39.53
N GLU A 359 3.46 -29.59 -40.21
CA GLU A 359 4.82 -29.08 -39.97
C GLU A 359 4.91 -27.60 -40.35
N VAL A 360 5.35 -26.77 -39.41
CA VAL A 360 5.47 -25.32 -39.57
C VAL A 360 6.92 -24.94 -39.85
N LEU A 361 7.86 -25.60 -39.17
CA LEU A 361 9.30 -25.37 -39.27
C LEU A 361 10.04 -26.62 -39.77
N SER A 362 10.85 -26.46 -40.82
CA SER A 362 11.82 -27.49 -41.19
C SER A 362 12.92 -27.61 -40.14
N GLU A 363 13.50 -28.82 -40.01
CA GLU A 363 14.63 -29.06 -39.10
C GLU A 363 15.82 -28.13 -39.38
N GLU A 364 16.10 -27.84 -40.65
CA GLU A 364 17.17 -26.92 -41.03
C GLU A 364 16.90 -25.49 -40.53
N ALA A 365 15.66 -25.01 -40.68
CA ALA A 365 15.27 -23.69 -40.19
C ALA A 365 15.31 -23.62 -38.65
N ALA A 366 14.86 -24.68 -37.97
CA ALA A 366 14.91 -24.81 -36.52
C ALA A 366 16.37 -24.80 -36.00
N GLY A 367 17.28 -25.52 -36.66
CA GLY A 367 18.70 -25.51 -36.34
C GLY A 367 19.36 -24.14 -36.52
N ARG A 368 18.99 -23.40 -37.58
CA ARG A 368 19.46 -22.01 -37.78
C ARG A 368 18.97 -21.08 -36.67
N LEU A 369 17.71 -21.21 -36.23
CA LEU A 369 17.15 -20.42 -35.12
C LEU A 369 17.85 -20.75 -33.79
N ALA A 370 18.09 -22.03 -33.51
CA ALA A 370 18.83 -22.48 -32.32
C ALA A 370 20.24 -21.86 -32.26
N ALA A 371 20.96 -21.85 -33.38
CA ALA A 371 22.29 -21.23 -33.46
C ALA A 371 22.25 -19.72 -33.18
N LEU A 372 21.21 -19.01 -33.63
CA LEU A 372 21.01 -17.59 -33.31
C LEU A 372 20.68 -17.39 -31.83
N ALA A 373 19.82 -18.22 -31.26
CA ALA A 373 19.42 -18.10 -29.86
C ALA A 373 20.57 -18.40 -28.88
N LEU A 374 21.42 -19.39 -29.16
CA LEU A 374 22.60 -19.66 -28.35
C LEU A 374 23.67 -18.55 -28.44
N ARG A 375 23.76 -17.85 -29.59
CA ARG A 375 24.56 -16.62 -29.68
C ARG A 375 24.00 -15.53 -28.77
N LEU A 376 22.68 -15.39 -28.70
CA LEU A 376 22.04 -14.46 -27.76
C LEU A 376 22.33 -14.86 -26.32
N GLU A 377 22.14 -16.12 -25.94
CA GLU A 377 22.47 -16.62 -24.58
C GLU A 377 23.93 -16.30 -24.21
N LYS A 378 24.87 -16.53 -25.13
CA LYS A 378 26.28 -16.19 -24.92
C LYS A 378 26.52 -14.69 -24.73
N THR A 379 25.87 -13.84 -25.53
CA THR A 379 26.01 -12.37 -25.44
C THR A 379 25.40 -11.80 -24.16
N PHE A 380 24.22 -12.29 -23.78
CA PHE A 380 23.50 -11.81 -22.60
C PHE A 380 23.95 -12.48 -21.30
N GLY A 381 24.66 -13.61 -21.37
CA GLY A 381 25.19 -14.33 -20.21
C GLY A 381 24.14 -15.07 -19.39
N ALA A 382 22.94 -15.28 -19.96
CA ALA A 382 21.82 -15.93 -19.31
C ALA A 382 20.94 -16.62 -20.36
N PRO A 383 20.15 -17.66 -20.00
CA PRO A 383 19.17 -18.25 -20.92
C PRO A 383 18.21 -17.19 -21.45
N GLN A 384 17.76 -17.36 -22.69
CA GLN A 384 17.01 -16.36 -23.42
C GLN A 384 15.61 -16.84 -23.78
N ASP A 385 14.67 -15.91 -23.68
CA ASP A 385 13.35 -15.94 -24.29
C ASP A 385 13.41 -15.06 -25.55
N VAL A 386 13.16 -15.67 -26.72
CA VAL A 386 13.40 -15.07 -28.03
C VAL A 386 12.14 -15.14 -28.87
N GLU A 387 11.62 -13.99 -29.31
CA GLU A 387 10.59 -13.93 -30.35
C GLU A 387 11.25 -13.84 -31.72
N TRP A 388 10.77 -14.66 -32.66
CA TRP A 388 11.35 -14.76 -33.99
C TRP A 388 10.27 -14.86 -35.08
N ALA A 389 10.66 -14.50 -36.30
CA ALA A 389 9.89 -14.72 -37.51
C ALA A 389 10.80 -15.22 -38.63
N ILE A 390 10.24 -16.02 -39.54
CA ILE A 390 10.86 -16.42 -40.80
C ILE A 390 10.02 -15.80 -41.92
N ASP A 391 10.65 -15.04 -42.81
CA ASP A 391 9.96 -14.43 -43.95
C ASP A 391 9.61 -15.46 -45.05
N GLN A 392 8.98 -14.99 -46.13
CA GLN A 392 8.62 -15.84 -47.28
C GLN A 392 9.83 -16.47 -47.99
N ASP A 393 11.03 -15.88 -47.85
CA ASP A 393 12.26 -16.34 -48.49
C ASP A 393 13.05 -17.31 -47.58
N GLY A 394 12.55 -17.60 -46.37
CA GLY A 394 13.17 -18.52 -45.42
C GLY A 394 14.26 -17.88 -44.54
N ALA A 395 14.37 -16.56 -44.54
CA ALA A 395 15.33 -15.81 -43.73
C ALA A 395 14.78 -15.59 -42.30
N PRO A 396 15.55 -15.94 -41.25
CA PRO A 396 15.15 -15.72 -39.87
C PRO A 396 15.39 -14.27 -39.42
N PHE A 397 14.46 -13.72 -38.65
CA PHE A 397 14.53 -12.42 -37.99
C PHE A 397 14.21 -12.57 -36.52
N ILE A 398 15.04 -11.96 -35.66
CA ILE A 398 14.78 -11.81 -34.24
C ILE A 398 13.96 -10.52 -34.04
N LEU A 399 12.82 -10.64 -33.39
CA LEU A 399 11.88 -9.54 -33.14
C LEU A 399 11.98 -9.00 -31.71
N GLN A 400 12.38 -9.86 -30.77
CA GLN A 400 12.60 -9.52 -29.37
C GLN A 400 13.51 -10.56 -28.73
N THR A 401 14.27 -10.16 -27.71
CA THR A 401 15.02 -11.09 -26.87
C THR A 401 15.09 -10.54 -25.46
N ARG A 402 15.04 -11.42 -24.46
CA ARG A 402 15.25 -11.05 -23.06
C ARG A 402 15.84 -12.21 -22.24
N PRO A 403 16.65 -11.91 -21.21
CA PRO A 403 17.09 -12.90 -20.24
C PRO A 403 15.90 -13.54 -19.51
N MET A 404 15.94 -14.86 -19.37
CA MET A 404 15.04 -15.60 -18.50
C MET A 404 15.55 -15.51 -17.06
N ALA A 405 14.64 -15.26 -16.13
CA ALA A 405 14.92 -15.45 -14.71
C ALA A 405 15.04 -16.96 -14.45
N VAL A 406 16.26 -17.48 -14.56
CA VAL A 406 16.61 -18.76 -13.95
C VAL A 406 16.62 -18.48 -12.45
N GLU A 407 15.88 -19.27 -11.66
CA GLU A 407 16.07 -19.28 -10.21
C GLU A 407 17.57 -19.44 -9.98
N ALA A 408 18.25 -18.36 -9.56
CA ALA A 408 19.63 -18.46 -9.16
C ALA A 408 19.65 -19.52 -8.07
N GLN A 409 20.35 -20.62 -8.31
CA GLN A 409 20.80 -21.50 -7.25
C GLN A 409 21.41 -20.59 -6.20
N ALA A 410 20.70 -20.43 -5.08
CA ALA A 410 21.34 -20.00 -3.87
C ALA A 410 22.40 -21.07 -3.60
N ASP A 411 23.63 -20.79 -4.02
CA ASP A 411 24.82 -21.51 -3.59
C ASP A 411 24.70 -21.63 -2.06
N SER A 412 24.61 -22.88 -1.57
CA SER A 412 24.41 -23.33 -0.18
C SER A 412 23.02 -23.84 0.26
N LEU A 413 22.27 -24.54 -0.59
CA LEU A 413 21.35 -25.59 -0.09
C LEU A 413 21.60 -26.93 -0.82
N PRO A 414 21.79 -28.06 -0.10
CA PRO A 414 22.06 -29.35 -0.72
C PRO A 414 20.94 -29.74 -1.68
N GLU A 415 21.30 -30.44 -2.77
CA GLU A 415 20.40 -31.12 -3.69
C GLU A 415 19.22 -31.74 -2.93
N ALA A 416 18.02 -31.18 -3.10
CA ALA A 416 16.84 -31.71 -2.47
C ALA A 416 16.46 -33.01 -3.19
N SER A 417 16.82 -34.13 -2.59
CA SER A 417 16.14 -35.42 -2.76
C SER A 417 14.62 -35.21 -2.86
N PRO A 418 13.86 -36.05 -3.59
CA PRO A 418 12.40 -35.95 -3.67
C PRO A 418 11.83 -35.77 -2.27
N ARG A 419 11.34 -34.55 -1.99
CA ARG A 419 11.08 -34.09 -0.62
C ARG A 419 10.02 -35.00 -0.01
N THR A 420 10.42 -35.78 0.98
CA THR A 420 9.57 -36.78 1.64
C THR A 420 8.40 -36.11 2.35
N ARG A 421 7.22 -36.75 2.31
CA ARG A 421 6.01 -36.37 3.06
C ARG A 421 6.40 -36.05 4.51
N PRO A 422 6.06 -34.86 5.06
CA PRO A 422 6.32 -34.55 6.46
C PRO A 422 5.70 -35.63 7.35
N ALA A 423 6.43 -36.07 8.38
CA ALA A 423 5.91 -37.01 9.35
C ALA A 423 4.64 -36.44 10.00
N GLY A 424 3.50 -37.12 9.82
CA GLY A 424 2.20 -36.69 10.35
C GLY A 424 1.26 -35.97 9.36
N ALA A 425 1.71 -35.61 8.15
CA ALA A 425 0.80 -35.08 7.12
C ALA A 425 -0.18 -36.18 6.66
N PRO A 426 -1.45 -35.87 6.31
CA PRO A 426 -2.42 -36.85 5.79
C PRO A 426 -2.02 -37.38 4.41
N THR A 427 -2.70 -38.45 3.96
CA THR A 427 -2.43 -39.01 2.62
C THR A 427 -2.95 -38.03 1.57
N PRO A 428 -2.15 -37.66 0.57
CA PRO A 428 -2.56 -36.70 -0.46
C PRO A 428 -3.74 -37.25 -1.27
N LEU A 429 -4.69 -36.37 -1.60
CA LEU A 429 -5.81 -36.65 -2.50
C LEU A 429 -5.31 -36.87 -3.93
N LEU A 430 -4.29 -36.11 -4.34
CA LEU A 430 -3.64 -36.21 -5.64
C LEU A 430 -2.13 -35.97 -5.48
N CYS A 431 -1.28 -36.66 -6.25
CA CYS A 431 0.19 -36.58 -6.12
C CYS A 431 0.94 -36.86 -7.44
N SER A 432 0.39 -36.40 -8.57
CA SER A 432 0.93 -36.66 -9.92
C SER A 432 1.11 -35.38 -10.74
N GLY A 433 0.97 -34.20 -10.13
CA GLY A 433 0.97 -32.94 -10.85
C GLY A 433 2.37 -32.36 -11.07
N MET A 434 2.53 -31.64 -12.18
CA MET A 434 3.74 -30.90 -12.52
C MET A 434 3.71 -29.48 -11.93
N ARG A 435 4.80 -29.08 -11.26
CA ARG A 435 5.01 -27.73 -10.73
C ARG A 435 5.09 -26.70 -11.86
N ALA A 436 4.12 -25.78 -11.92
CA ALA A 436 4.19 -24.59 -12.76
C ALA A 436 4.70 -23.37 -11.97
N SER A 437 4.34 -23.27 -10.68
CA SER A 437 4.85 -22.29 -9.72
C SER A 437 4.94 -22.93 -8.33
N GLY A 438 6.00 -22.64 -7.58
CA GLY A 438 6.28 -23.29 -6.28
C GLY A 438 5.54 -22.71 -5.09
N GLY A 439 5.74 -23.32 -3.93
CA GLY A 439 5.15 -22.92 -2.66
C GLY A 439 4.00 -23.80 -2.19
N CYS A 440 3.47 -23.47 -1.01
CA CYS A 440 2.38 -24.19 -0.38
C CYS A 440 1.32 -23.22 0.16
N ALA A 441 0.04 -23.54 -0.08
CA ALA A 441 -1.08 -22.74 0.39
C ALA A 441 -2.31 -23.62 0.63
N ALA A 442 -3.21 -23.16 1.50
CA ALA A 442 -4.46 -23.83 1.79
C ALA A 442 -5.66 -22.92 1.57
N GLY A 443 -6.77 -23.51 1.15
CA GLY A 443 -7.99 -22.77 0.86
C GLY A 443 -9.14 -23.64 0.41
N MET A 444 -10.29 -23.00 0.18
CA MET A 444 -11.52 -23.66 -0.27
C MET A 444 -11.48 -23.88 -1.78
N VAL A 445 -11.81 -25.10 -2.21
CA VAL A 445 -11.86 -25.48 -3.61
C VAL A 445 -13.02 -24.81 -4.32
N ARG A 446 -12.73 -24.22 -5.49
CA ARG A 446 -13.74 -23.73 -6.42
C ARG A 446 -13.43 -24.17 -7.84
N LEU A 447 -14.46 -24.58 -8.57
CA LEU A 447 -14.32 -24.99 -9.97
C LEU A 447 -14.46 -23.77 -10.88
N ALA A 448 -13.56 -23.60 -11.84
CA ALA A 448 -13.62 -22.49 -12.79
C ALA A 448 -14.92 -22.48 -13.63
N SER A 449 -15.55 -23.64 -13.84
CA SER A 449 -16.85 -23.76 -14.51
C SER A 449 -18.02 -23.19 -13.70
N ALA A 450 -17.88 -23.06 -12.37
CA ALA A 450 -18.89 -22.51 -11.48
C ALA A 450 -18.71 -20.99 -11.22
N VAL A 451 -17.63 -20.41 -11.76
CA VAL A 451 -17.29 -18.98 -11.62
C VAL A 451 -17.81 -18.24 -12.86
N LEU A 452 -18.84 -17.41 -12.68
CA LEU A 452 -19.44 -16.61 -13.76
C LEU A 452 -18.53 -15.44 -14.18
N ASP A 453 -17.86 -14.81 -13.21
CA ASP A 453 -16.81 -13.80 -13.43
C ASP A 453 -15.61 -14.07 -12.52
N ILE A 454 -14.40 -13.91 -13.06
CA ILE A 454 -13.13 -14.06 -12.34
C ILE A 454 -12.99 -13.06 -11.18
N ASP A 455 -13.72 -11.95 -11.27
CA ASP A 455 -13.80 -10.94 -10.24
C ASP A 455 -14.62 -11.40 -9.02
N ASP A 456 -15.39 -12.49 -9.11
CA ASP A 456 -16.18 -13.05 -8.00
C ASP A 456 -15.41 -14.10 -7.16
N ILE A 457 -14.11 -14.28 -7.43
CA ILE A 457 -13.25 -15.18 -6.67
C ILE A 457 -13.00 -14.59 -5.28
N ALA A 458 -13.38 -15.34 -4.23
CA ALA A 458 -13.14 -14.94 -2.85
C ALA A 458 -11.65 -15.07 -2.48
N PRO A 459 -11.11 -14.22 -1.59
CA PRO A 459 -9.76 -14.37 -1.09
C PRO A 459 -9.52 -15.74 -0.43
N GLY A 460 -8.36 -16.33 -0.68
CA GLY A 460 -7.98 -17.65 -0.18
C GLY A 460 -8.57 -18.83 -0.97
N THR A 461 -9.05 -18.62 -2.20
CA THR A 461 -9.63 -19.69 -3.02
C THR A 461 -8.56 -20.59 -3.64
N VAL A 462 -8.74 -21.91 -3.58
CA VAL A 462 -8.00 -22.88 -4.41
C VAL A 462 -8.81 -23.14 -5.68
N LEU A 463 -8.33 -22.66 -6.82
CA LEU A 463 -9.09 -22.75 -8.07
C LEU A 463 -8.70 -23.99 -8.87
N ILE A 464 -9.69 -24.76 -9.29
CA ILE A 464 -9.54 -25.91 -10.19
C ILE A 464 -9.99 -25.49 -11.60
N THR A 465 -9.12 -25.68 -12.59
CA THR A 465 -9.36 -25.23 -13.96
C THR A 465 -8.89 -26.26 -14.99
N HIS A 466 -9.44 -26.22 -16.21
CA HIS A 466 -8.97 -27.09 -17.30
C HIS A 466 -7.63 -26.62 -17.89
N THR A 467 -7.46 -25.32 -18.05
CA THR A 467 -6.27 -24.66 -18.61
C THR A 467 -5.82 -23.49 -17.72
N LEU A 468 -4.68 -22.85 -18.04
CA LEU A 468 -4.19 -21.65 -17.36
C LEU A 468 -4.42 -20.38 -18.21
N PRO A 469 -5.66 -19.88 -18.35
CA PRO A 469 -5.92 -18.69 -19.16
C PRO A 469 -5.35 -17.42 -18.50
N THR A 470 -4.92 -16.47 -19.32
CA THR A 470 -4.23 -15.24 -18.89
C THR A 470 -5.09 -14.34 -17.99
N VAL A 471 -6.42 -14.46 -18.09
CA VAL A 471 -7.40 -13.73 -17.29
C VAL A 471 -7.28 -14.04 -15.79
N LEU A 472 -6.75 -15.21 -15.41
CA LEU A 472 -6.49 -15.58 -14.00
C LEU A 472 -5.51 -14.61 -13.32
N ALA A 473 -4.67 -13.91 -14.08
CA ALA A 473 -3.78 -12.88 -13.54
C ALA A 473 -4.53 -11.78 -12.77
N ARG A 474 -5.83 -11.57 -13.06
CA ARG A 474 -6.70 -10.58 -12.39
C ARG A 474 -7.15 -10.99 -10.98
N ALA A 475 -6.93 -12.24 -10.60
CA ALA A 475 -7.35 -12.79 -9.31
C ALA A 475 -6.17 -13.39 -8.51
N VAL A 476 -4.93 -13.18 -8.96
CA VAL A 476 -3.73 -13.77 -8.34
C VAL A 476 -3.58 -13.42 -6.86
N ASP A 477 -3.94 -12.20 -6.48
CA ASP A 477 -3.93 -11.68 -5.11
C ASP A 477 -4.99 -12.33 -4.21
N ARG A 478 -6.03 -12.93 -4.80
CA ARG A 478 -7.15 -13.58 -4.09
C ARG A 478 -7.05 -15.10 -4.11
N LEU A 479 -6.27 -15.67 -5.02
CA LEU A 479 -6.06 -17.11 -5.10
C LEU A 479 -5.08 -17.56 -4.02
N ALA A 480 -5.43 -18.63 -3.31
CA ALA A 480 -4.50 -19.37 -2.47
C ALA A 480 -3.60 -20.26 -3.32
N ALA A 481 -4.17 -20.96 -4.31
CA ALA A 481 -3.44 -21.81 -5.25
C ALA A 481 -4.28 -22.08 -6.51
N VAL A 482 -3.64 -22.58 -7.57
CA VAL A 482 -4.33 -23.05 -8.79
C VAL A 482 -3.92 -24.47 -9.13
N VAL A 483 -4.90 -25.32 -9.43
CA VAL A 483 -4.68 -26.69 -9.93
C VAL A 483 -5.33 -26.80 -11.30
N ALA A 484 -4.52 -27.13 -12.31
CA ALA A 484 -4.98 -27.22 -13.69
C ALA A 484 -4.81 -28.64 -14.25
N VAL A 485 -5.79 -29.08 -15.06
CA VAL A 485 -5.71 -30.33 -15.82
C VAL A 485 -4.58 -30.27 -16.85
N SER A 486 -4.51 -29.17 -17.60
CA SER A 486 -3.51 -28.91 -18.63
C SER A 486 -2.97 -27.50 -18.52
N GLY A 487 -1.73 -27.29 -18.95
CA GLY A 487 -1.08 -25.98 -18.88
C GLY A 487 0.42 -26.11 -19.08
N SER A 488 0.99 -25.15 -19.82
CA SER A 488 2.44 -25.08 -19.99
C SER A 488 3.07 -24.34 -18.82
N ARG A 489 4.20 -24.86 -18.31
CA ARG A 489 5.07 -24.15 -17.36
C ARG A 489 5.62 -22.84 -17.94
N ALA A 490 5.74 -22.74 -19.26
CA ALA A 490 6.11 -21.54 -20.01
C ALA A 490 4.91 -20.62 -20.33
N GLY A 491 3.69 -21.01 -19.95
CA GLY A 491 2.50 -20.21 -20.20
C GLY A 491 2.50 -18.88 -19.45
N HIS A 492 1.91 -17.84 -20.05
CA HIS A 492 1.86 -16.47 -19.51
C HIS A 492 1.43 -16.42 -18.03
N PHE A 493 0.37 -17.14 -17.66
CA PHE A 493 -0.08 -17.19 -16.27
C PHE A 493 0.88 -17.93 -15.34
N ALA A 494 1.57 -18.98 -15.79
CA ALA A 494 2.56 -19.71 -14.99
C ALA A 494 3.77 -18.84 -14.64
N SER A 495 4.18 -17.95 -15.55
CA SER A 495 5.21 -16.93 -15.29
C SER A 495 4.74 -15.89 -14.28
N VAL A 496 3.51 -15.39 -14.41
CA VAL A 496 2.88 -14.48 -13.44
C VAL A 496 2.81 -15.14 -12.06
N ALA A 497 2.30 -16.37 -11.96
CA ALA A 497 2.16 -17.08 -10.69
C ALA A 497 3.51 -17.25 -9.96
N ARG A 498 4.59 -17.53 -10.69
CA ARG A 498 5.95 -17.61 -10.13
C ARG A 498 6.43 -16.28 -9.56
N GLU A 499 6.13 -15.18 -10.25
CA GLU A 499 6.49 -13.84 -9.80
C GLU A 499 5.76 -13.45 -8.50
N PHE A 500 4.51 -13.89 -8.34
CA PHE A 500 3.69 -13.60 -7.15
C PHE A 500 3.81 -14.66 -6.05
N GLY A 501 4.60 -15.71 -6.25
CA GLY A 501 4.72 -16.83 -5.30
C GLY A 501 3.40 -17.60 -5.11
N LEU A 502 2.49 -17.55 -6.09
CA LEU A 502 1.23 -18.29 -6.08
C LEU A 502 1.52 -19.77 -6.43
N PRO A 503 1.19 -20.74 -5.56
CA PRO A 503 1.38 -22.16 -5.88
C PRO A 503 0.50 -22.60 -7.05
N VAL A 504 1.11 -23.21 -8.07
CA VAL A 504 0.37 -23.70 -9.25
C VAL A 504 0.85 -25.08 -9.67
N ILE A 505 -0.10 -26.01 -9.75
CA ILE A 505 0.11 -27.38 -10.25
C ILE A 505 -0.64 -27.56 -11.57
N THR A 506 0.01 -28.20 -12.54
CA THR A 506 -0.56 -28.57 -13.86
C THR A 506 -0.49 -30.08 -14.07
N GLY A 507 -1.16 -30.62 -15.09
CA GLY A 507 -1.09 -32.05 -15.41
C GLY A 507 -1.92 -32.94 -14.46
N MET A 508 -2.85 -32.35 -13.69
CA MET A 508 -3.71 -33.08 -12.76
C MET A 508 -5.02 -33.46 -13.45
N ALA A 509 -5.00 -34.51 -14.26
CA ALA A 509 -6.17 -34.95 -15.06
C ALA A 509 -7.42 -35.25 -14.21
N GLU A 510 -7.20 -35.76 -13.00
CA GLU A 510 -8.26 -36.18 -12.06
C GLU A 510 -8.73 -35.04 -11.14
N ALA A 511 -8.25 -33.80 -11.34
CA ALA A 511 -8.51 -32.68 -10.43
C ALA A 511 -10.00 -32.39 -10.21
N PHE A 512 -10.81 -32.42 -11.27
CA PHE A 512 -12.25 -32.14 -11.18
C PHE A 512 -13.05 -33.24 -10.47
N GLU A 513 -12.55 -34.48 -10.48
CA GLU A 513 -13.24 -35.62 -9.84
C GLU A 513 -12.82 -35.76 -8.37
N ALA A 514 -11.54 -35.55 -8.07
CA ALA A 514 -10.98 -35.73 -6.74
C ALA A 514 -11.16 -34.51 -5.82
N LEU A 515 -11.40 -33.31 -6.37
CA LEU A 515 -11.49 -32.05 -5.63
C LEU A 515 -12.86 -31.37 -5.86
N PRO A 516 -13.92 -31.79 -5.14
CA PRO A 516 -15.24 -31.18 -5.25
C PRO A 516 -15.29 -29.76 -4.69
N GLU A 517 -16.22 -28.95 -5.20
CA GLU A 517 -16.43 -27.56 -4.76
C GLU A 517 -16.76 -27.48 -3.27
N GLY A 518 -16.16 -26.49 -2.58
CA GLY A 518 -16.32 -26.26 -1.14
C GLY A 518 -15.44 -27.13 -0.25
N LEU A 519 -14.63 -28.03 -0.82
CA LEU A 519 -13.66 -28.81 -0.06
C LEU A 519 -12.47 -27.93 0.36
N GLU A 520 -12.09 -27.93 1.64
CA GLU A 520 -10.84 -27.30 2.07
C GLU A 520 -9.65 -28.23 1.75
N VAL A 521 -8.62 -27.69 1.11
CA VAL A 521 -7.42 -28.44 0.72
C VAL A 521 -6.13 -27.66 0.97
N THR A 522 -5.01 -28.38 1.06
CA THR A 522 -3.66 -27.81 1.05
C THR A 522 -2.94 -28.24 -0.21
N VAL A 523 -2.49 -27.28 -1.01
CA VAL A 523 -1.73 -27.50 -2.24
C VAL A 523 -0.25 -27.33 -1.94
N ASP A 524 0.54 -28.39 -2.12
CA ASP A 524 2.00 -28.37 -2.09
C ASP A 524 2.51 -28.47 -3.53
N ALA A 525 2.73 -27.31 -4.15
CA ALA A 525 3.16 -27.27 -5.55
C ALA A 525 4.63 -27.69 -5.73
N ASP A 526 5.44 -27.64 -4.66
CA ASP A 526 6.81 -28.12 -4.69
C ASP A 526 6.87 -29.66 -4.73
N ALA A 527 5.92 -30.33 -4.09
CA ALA A 527 5.78 -31.78 -4.12
C ALA A 527 4.86 -32.29 -5.24
N GLY A 528 4.14 -31.39 -5.94
CA GLY A 528 3.16 -31.78 -6.96
C GLY A 528 1.93 -32.49 -6.38
N CYS A 529 1.57 -32.16 -5.14
CA CYS A 529 0.55 -32.89 -4.38
C CYS A 529 -0.51 -31.98 -3.76
N VAL A 530 -1.72 -32.50 -3.61
CA VAL A 530 -2.86 -31.85 -2.96
C VAL A 530 -3.32 -32.72 -1.79
N TYR A 531 -3.46 -32.13 -0.61
CA TYR A 531 -3.80 -32.81 0.64
C TYR A 531 -5.20 -32.41 1.12
N PRO A 532 -5.92 -33.31 1.83
CA PRO A 532 -7.22 -32.98 2.39
C PRO A 532 -7.07 -32.04 3.60
N GLY A 533 -7.92 -31.03 3.67
CA GLY A 533 -7.97 -30.05 4.76
C GLY A 533 -6.74 -29.13 4.79
N ARG A 534 -6.69 -28.30 5.84
CA ARG A 534 -5.56 -27.43 6.15
C ARG A 534 -4.46 -28.23 6.86
N VAL A 535 -3.25 -28.26 6.32
CA VAL A 535 -2.11 -29.01 6.88
C VAL A 535 -1.02 -28.05 7.37
N PRO A 536 -0.99 -27.67 8.67
CA PRO A 536 -0.05 -26.67 9.21
C PRO A 536 1.42 -26.99 8.95
N ALA A 537 1.83 -28.26 9.05
CA ALA A 537 3.21 -28.68 8.81
C ALA A 537 3.73 -28.42 7.38
N LEU A 538 2.83 -28.21 6.41
CA LEU A 538 3.18 -27.81 5.04
C LEU A 538 3.15 -26.28 4.87
N LEU A 539 2.29 -25.59 5.62
CA LEU A 539 2.08 -24.14 5.57
C LEU A 539 3.10 -23.35 6.41
N ASP A 540 3.62 -23.93 7.48
CA ASP A 540 4.67 -23.35 8.35
C ASP A 540 6.07 -23.43 7.71
N ARG A 541 6.16 -23.92 6.47
CA ARG A 541 7.40 -23.83 5.69
C ARG A 541 7.67 -22.34 5.41
N PRO A 542 8.90 -21.85 5.59
CA PRO A 542 9.21 -20.46 5.29
C PRO A 542 8.80 -20.15 3.84
N ALA A 543 7.87 -19.22 3.68
CA ALA A 543 7.45 -18.75 2.38
C ALA A 543 8.67 -18.18 1.64
N ALA A 544 8.78 -18.46 0.34
CA ALA A 544 9.73 -17.73 -0.49
C ALA A 544 9.47 -16.22 -0.32
N PRO A 545 10.53 -15.38 -0.22
CA PRO A 545 10.37 -13.94 -0.08
C PRO A 545 9.45 -13.41 -1.18
N ARG A 546 8.54 -12.48 -0.83
CA ARG A 546 7.65 -11.86 -1.81
C ARG A 546 8.52 -11.07 -2.79
N ALA A 547 8.18 -11.05 -4.08
CA ALA A 547 8.92 -10.26 -5.08
C ALA A 547 9.01 -8.75 -4.74
N ALA A 548 8.16 -8.25 -3.82
CA ALA A 548 8.18 -6.89 -3.29
C ALA A 548 9.30 -6.60 -2.26
N ASP A 549 9.92 -7.63 -1.65
CA ASP A 549 10.98 -7.46 -0.65
C ASP A 549 12.25 -6.89 -1.32
N GLY A 550 12.55 -5.62 -1.02
CA GLY A 550 13.62 -4.85 -1.68
C GLY A 550 13.20 -4.12 -2.97
N SER A 551 11.91 -3.86 -3.20
CA SER A 551 11.45 -3.00 -4.31
C SER A 551 11.79 -1.52 -4.07
N PRO A 552 11.91 -0.68 -5.13
CA PRO A 552 12.23 0.75 -4.99
C PRO A 552 11.26 1.52 -4.09
N VAL A 553 9.95 1.22 -4.18
CA VAL A 553 8.93 1.82 -3.30
C VAL A 553 9.10 1.34 -1.86
N ALA A 554 9.35 0.05 -1.63
CA ALA A 554 9.56 -0.46 -0.27
C ALA A 554 10.79 0.18 0.41
N GLU A 555 11.90 0.31 -0.32
CA GLU A 555 13.11 0.99 0.17
C GLU A 555 12.88 2.48 0.44
N ARG A 556 12.04 3.15 -0.35
CA ARG A 556 11.66 4.54 -0.11
C ARG A 556 10.73 4.67 1.10
N LEU A 557 9.74 3.80 1.24
CA LEU A 557 8.86 3.76 2.41
C LEU A 557 9.67 3.52 3.70
N ALA A 558 10.60 2.58 3.70
CA ALA A 558 11.46 2.31 4.85
C ALA A 558 12.30 3.54 5.30
N ARG A 559 12.66 4.42 4.36
CA ARG A 559 13.34 5.70 4.66
C ARG A 559 12.37 6.81 5.09
N LEU A 560 11.17 6.83 4.52
CA LEU A 560 10.15 7.85 4.77
C LEU A 560 9.48 7.67 6.14
N ILE A 561 9.09 6.45 6.48
CA ILE A 561 8.28 6.15 7.68
C ILE A 561 8.93 6.65 8.97
N PRO A 562 10.24 6.46 9.23
CA PRO A 562 10.88 7.01 10.42
C PRO A 562 10.80 8.55 10.54
N LEU A 563 10.83 9.27 9.42
CA LEU A 563 10.72 10.73 9.37
C LEU A 563 9.29 11.23 9.55
N VAL A 564 8.30 10.37 9.30
CA VAL A 564 6.88 10.71 9.37
C VAL A 564 6.25 10.21 10.68
N ALA A 565 6.28 8.91 10.90
CA ALA A 565 5.55 8.23 11.97
C ALA A 565 6.40 7.96 13.22
N GLY A 566 7.74 7.99 13.10
CA GLY A 566 8.64 7.72 14.22
C GLY A 566 8.33 8.59 15.43
N LEU A 567 8.18 8.02 16.61
CA LEU A 567 7.84 8.76 17.83
C LEU A 567 8.98 8.62 18.85
N THR A 568 9.78 9.66 19.00
CA THR A 568 10.91 9.71 19.93
C THR A 568 10.62 10.60 21.14
N LEU A 569 9.76 11.59 21.01
CA LEU A 569 9.33 12.47 22.09
C LEU A 569 8.17 11.86 22.90
N THR A 570 8.47 10.85 23.71
CA THR A 570 7.45 10.10 24.46
C THR A 570 7.16 10.63 25.86
N ASP A 571 8.16 11.19 26.56
CA ASP A 571 8.03 11.72 27.92
C ASP A 571 8.02 13.26 27.96
N PRO A 572 6.87 13.91 28.21
CA PRO A 572 6.73 15.36 28.36
C PRO A 572 7.55 16.00 29.48
N SER A 573 7.92 15.22 30.50
CA SER A 573 8.63 15.71 31.69
C SER A 573 10.15 15.68 31.52
N SER A 574 10.64 14.95 30.51
CA SER A 574 12.06 14.87 30.20
C SER A 574 12.61 16.22 29.71
N PRO A 575 13.85 16.58 30.09
CA PRO A 575 14.54 17.74 29.50
C PRO A 575 14.77 17.57 27.99
N ASP A 576 14.72 16.35 27.47
CA ASP A 576 14.79 16.06 26.05
C ASP A 576 13.46 16.32 25.31
N PHE A 577 12.37 16.64 26.00
CA PHE A 577 11.10 17.08 25.39
C PHE A 577 11.19 18.55 24.92
N ALA A 578 12.04 18.77 23.91
CA ALA A 578 12.41 20.08 23.39
C ALA A 578 12.36 20.12 21.86
N PRO A 579 12.14 21.30 21.24
CA PRO A 579 12.13 21.44 19.78
C PRO A 579 13.39 20.89 19.10
N ALA A 580 14.55 21.05 19.74
CA ALA A 580 15.84 20.58 19.23
C ALA A 580 15.98 19.05 19.13
N LYS A 581 15.08 18.29 19.76
CA LYS A 581 15.09 16.83 19.80
C LYS A 581 14.04 16.20 18.88
N VAL A 582 13.19 17.00 18.23
CA VAL A 582 12.26 16.54 17.21
C VAL A 582 13.01 15.89 16.05
N ARG A 583 12.63 14.66 15.69
CA ARG A 583 13.22 13.90 14.56
C ARG A 583 12.23 13.57 13.44
N SER A 584 10.92 13.67 13.71
CA SER A 584 9.87 13.29 12.77
C SER A 584 8.70 14.28 12.77
N LEU A 585 7.77 14.12 11.81
CA LEU A 585 6.51 14.85 11.82
C LEU A 585 5.64 14.49 13.03
N HIS A 586 5.61 13.22 13.45
CA HIS A 586 4.88 12.78 14.64
C HIS A 586 5.44 13.41 15.93
N ASP A 587 6.76 13.60 16.04
CA ASP A 587 7.36 14.32 17.17
C ASP A 587 6.90 15.78 17.23
N ILE A 588 6.75 16.45 16.08
CA ILE A 588 6.22 17.83 16.02
C ILE A 588 4.78 17.86 16.53
N VAL A 589 3.95 16.93 16.04
CA VAL A 589 2.54 16.79 16.44
C VAL A 589 2.46 16.57 17.95
N ARG A 590 3.22 15.60 18.48
CA ARG A 590 3.26 15.28 19.90
C ARG A 590 3.74 16.45 20.76
N PHE A 591 4.81 17.13 20.33
CA PHE A 591 5.34 18.29 21.03
C PHE A 591 4.32 19.44 21.06
N ALA A 592 3.74 19.77 19.91
CA ALA A 592 2.79 20.87 19.80
C ALA A 592 1.51 20.60 20.58
N HIS A 593 0.98 19.38 20.53
CA HIS A 593 -0.15 18.94 21.34
C HIS A 593 0.15 19.18 22.83
N GLU A 594 1.25 18.62 23.33
CA GLU A 594 1.60 18.71 24.75
C GLU A 594 1.84 20.15 25.22
N LYS A 595 2.51 20.97 24.40
CA LYS A 595 2.73 22.39 24.73
C LYS A 595 1.46 23.23 24.60
N ALA A 596 0.57 22.92 23.66
CA ALA A 596 -0.71 23.60 23.54
C ALA A 596 -1.58 23.33 24.77
N VAL A 597 -1.65 22.08 25.19
CA VAL A 597 -2.33 21.65 26.42
C VAL A 597 -1.69 22.36 27.63
N THR A 598 -0.36 22.35 27.73
CA THR A 598 0.37 23.05 28.81
C THR A 598 0.10 24.56 28.82
N GLU A 599 0.04 25.23 27.67
CA GLU A 599 -0.21 26.67 27.59
C GLU A 599 -1.66 27.01 27.93
N MET A 600 -2.62 26.17 27.54
CA MET A 600 -4.00 26.31 28.02
C MET A 600 -4.08 26.20 29.54
N PHE A 601 -3.24 25.37 30.16
CA PHE A 601 -3.14 25.25 31.61
C PHE A 601 -2.23 26.28 32.28
N SER A 602 -1.26 26.89 31.59
CA SER A 602 -0.42 27.96 32.15
C SER A 602 -1.23 29.25 32.36
N LEU A 603 -2.30 29.44 31.57
CA LEU A 603 -3.35 30.42 31.83
C LEU A 603 -4.09 30.18 33.17
N VAL A 604 -3.99 28.97 33.72
CA VAL A 604 -4.54 28.53 35.01
C VAL A 604 -3.44 28.60 36.09
N GLY A 605 -3.00 29.82 36.44
CA GLY A 605 -1.98 29.98 37.48
C GLY A 605 -1.49 31.39 37.77
N ASP A 606 -1.47 32.29 36.77
CA ASP A 606 -1.05 33.69 36.99
C ASP A 606 -2.23 34.55 37.47
N SER A 607 -2.10 35.11 38.66
CA SER A 607 -3.07 35.91 39.43
C SER A 607 -3.44 37.27 38.82
N GLY A 608 -3.41 37.39 37.48
CA GLY A 608 -3.76 38.61 36.76
C GLY A 608 -4.44 38.42 35.41
N ARG A 609 -4.80 37.20 34.98
CA ARG A 609 -5.38 36.97 33.63
C ARG A 609 -6.69 36.16 33.55
N GLY A 610 -7.35 35.90 34.69
CA GLY A 610 -8.79 35.55 34.71
C GLY A 610 -9.19 34.08 34.88
N LEU A 611 -8.29 33.16 35.24
CA LEU A 611 -8.62 31.73 35.42
C LEU A 611 -8.07 31.13 36.74
N ALA A 612 -8.17 31.88 37.84
CA ALA A 612 -7.91 31.40 39.21
C ALA A 612 -8.96 30.38 39.73
N SER A 613 -9.76 29.76 38.85
CA SER A 613 -11.03 29.08 39.17
C SER A 613 -11.06 27.57 38.94
N ALA A 614 -9.98 26.94 38.44
CA ALA A 614 -9.94 25.48 38.30
C ALA A 614 -9.84 24.81 39.69
N ARG A 615 -10.74 23.87 39.97
CA ARG A 615 -10.93 23.23 41.29
C ARG A 615 -10.59 21.77 41.23
N ARG A 616 -9.93 21.25 42.24
CA ARG A 616 -9.65 19.82 42.33
C ARG A 616 -10.94 19.07 42.66
N LEU A 617 -11.22 17.99 41.93
CA LEU A 617 -12.34 17.10 42.18
C LEU A 617 -11.94 16.07 43.24
N ARG A 618 -12.55 16.16 44.42
CA ARG A 618 -12.31 15.24 45.53
C ARG A 618 -13.12 13.97 45.34
N SER A 619 -12.44 12.86 45.04
CA SER A 619 -13.04 11.56 44.78
C SER A 619 -12.32 10.42 45.49
N HIS A 620 -13.04 9.31 45.65
CA HIS A 620 -12.49 8.02 46.08
C HIS A 620 -11.90 7.21 44.92
N LEU A 621 -12.16 7.62 43.67
CA LEU A 621 -11.56 7.00 42.49
C LEU A 621 -10.04 7.21 42.48
N PRO A 622 -9.26 6.23 42.00
CA PRO A 622 -7.80 6.33 41.91
C PRO A 622 -7.40 7.20 40.71
N LEU A 623 -7.90 8.44 40.64
CA LEU A 623 -7.61 9.42 39.59
C LEU A 623 -7.62 10.84 40.16
N THR A 624 -6.67 11.66 39.74
CA THR A 624 -6.63 13.10 40.05
C THR A 624 -7.28 13.87 38.92
N MET A 625 -8.33 14.65 39.22
CA MET A 625 -9.02 15.48 38.25
C MET A 625 -9.13 16.93 38.70
N TYR A 626 -8.91 17.87 37.77
CA TYR A 626 -9.21 19.28 37.94
C TYR A 626 -10.36 19.70 37.02
N VAL A 627 -11.31 20.45 37.58
CA VAL A 627 -12.52 20.91 36.89
C VAL A 627 -12.46 22.42 36.73
N LEU A 628 -12.64 22.87 35.51
CA LEU A 628 -12.76 24.27 35.16
C LEU A 628 -14.21 24.58 34.76
N ASP A 629 -14.89 25.40 35.55
CA ASP A 629 -16.24 25.87 35.25
C ASP A 629 -16.20 27.15 34.41
N LEU A 630 -16.77 27.10 33.21
CA LEU A 630 -16.98 28.22 32.30
C LEU A 630 -18.22 29.05 32.66
N GLY A 631 -19.04 28.57 33.60
CA GLY A 631 -20.27 29.19 34.06
C GLY A 631 -21.43 28.17 34.09
N GLY A 632 -22.11 28.06 35.22
CA GLY A 632 -23.30 27.22 35.39
C GLY A 632 -23.04 25.72 35.50
N GLY A 633 -21.78 25.27 35.45
CA GLY A 633 -21.39 23.86 35.55
C GLY A 633 -21.25 23.33 36.98
N VAL A 634 -21.09 24.21 37.97
CA VAL A 634 -21.03 23.88 39.41
C VAL A 634 -22.15 24.59 40.15
N PHE A 635 -22.69 23.99 41.22
CA PHE A 635 -23.72 24.65 42.05
C PHE A 635 -23.18 25.92 42.71
N GLU A 636 -24.02 26.95 42.82
CA GLU A 636 -23.65 28.25 43.43
C GLU A 636 -23.13 28.10 44.87
N SER A 637 -23.67 27.13 45.62
CA SER A 637 -23.23 26.82 46.98
C SER A 637 -21.77 26.41 47.08
N ALA A 638 -21.19 25.89 45.99
CA ALA A 638 -19.80 25.49 45.90
C ALA A 638 -18.94 26.52 45.16
N ALA A 639 -19.50 27.64 44.68
CA ALA A 639 -18.83 28.62 43.81
C ALA A 639 -17.56 29.25 44.40
N GLY A 640 -17.36 29.20 45.72
CA GLY A 640 -16.15 29.70 46.40
C GLY A 640 -15.11 28.62 46.77
N ASP A 641 -15.42 27.34 46.58
CA ASP A 641 -14.58 26.25 47.07
C ASP A 641 -13.34 26.01 46.19
N LYS A 642 -12.20 25.71 46.82
CA LYS A 642 -10.95 25.32 46.10
C LYS A 642 -10.94 23.86 45.65
N GLU A 643 -11.70 23.02 46.33
CA GLU A 643 -11.97 21.62 45.97
C GLU A 643 -13.47 21.42 45.87
N ILE A 644 -13.92 20.65 44.89
CA ILE A 644 -15.33 20.31 44.72
C ILE A 644 -15.51 18.80 44.79
N ARG A 645 -16.67 18.35 45.28
CA ARG A 645 -17.10 16.95 45.28
C ARG A 645 -17.96 16.65 44.05
N PRO A 646 -18.06 15.40 43.58
CA PRO A 646 -18.86 15.04 42.42
C PRO A 646 -20.34 15.47 42.51
N ASP A 647 -20.94 15.44 43.71
CA ASP A 647 -22.31 15.90 43.96
C ASP A 647 -22.48 17.43 43.89
N GLN A 648 -21.38 18.19 43.82
CA GLN A 648 -21.39 19.63 43.59
C GLN A 648 -21.33 20.01 42.09
N ILE A 649 -21.16 19.03 41.19
CA ILE A 649 -21.18 19.24 39.74
C ILE A 649 -22.63 19.28 39.26
N LYS A 650 -23.03 20.40 38.63
CA LYS A 650 -24.35 20.59 38.01
C LYS A 650 -24.36 20.20 36.52
N CYS A 651 -23.21 20.31 35.85
CA CYS A 651 -23.03 19.97 34.45
C CYS A 651 -23.51 18.54 34.14
N ALA A 652 -24.63 18.41 33.43
CA ALA A 652 -25.25 17.12 33.11
C ALA A 652 -24.30 16.13 32.39
N PRO A 653 -23.58 16.52 31.32
CA PRO A 653 -22.70 15.56 30.65
C PRO A 653 -21.49 15.14 31.49
N MET A 654 -20.93 16.05 32.29
CA MET A 654 -19.83 15.72 33.20
C MET A 654 -20.30 14.77 34.30
N TRP A 655 -21.45 15.05 34.91
CA TRP A 655 -22.00 14.23 35.98
C TRP A 655 -22.36 12.83 35.48
N ALA A 656 -22.98 12.71 34.30
CA ALA A 656 -23.33 11.43 33.69
C ALA A 656 -22.09 10.58 33.36
N LEU A 657 -21.04 11.19 32.78
CA LEU A 657 -19.78 10.48 32.55
C LEU A 657 -19.16 10.01 33.88
N TRP A 658 -19.19 10.88 34.89
CA TRP A 658 -18.63 10.58 36.21
C TRP A 658 -19.40 9.49 36.96
N SER A 659 -20.73 9.45 36.86
CA SER A 659 -21.54 8.42 37.51
C SER A 659 -21.22 7.03 36.97
N GLY A 660 -20.90 6.91 35.68
CA GLY A 660 -20.42 5.64 35.11
C GLY A 660 -19.02 5.25 35.59
N LEU A 661 -18.10 6.21 35.66
CA LEU A 661 -16.76 5.98 36.22
C LEU A 661 -16.82 5.56 37.70
N ALA A 662 -17.81 6.04 38.44
CA ALA A 662 -17.97 5.82 39.88
C ALA A 662 -19.06 4.81 40.25
N ALA A 663 -19.58 4.01 39.30
CA ALA A 663 -20.61 3.03 39.60
C ALA A 663 -20.08 1.96 40.58
N ASP A 664 -20.91 1.49 41.51
CA ASP A 664 -20.50 0.54 42.56
C ASP A 664 -20.07 -0.83 41.99
N ASP A 665 -20.59 -1.18 40.81
CA ASP A 665 -20.24 -2.35 40.00
C ASP A 665 -19.21 -2.03 38.90
N ALA A 666 -18.73 -0.77 38.82
CA ALA A 666 -17.70 -0.39 37.88
C ALA A 666 -16.46 -1.24 38.14
N PRO A 667 -15.97 -2.00 37.14
CA PRO A 667 -14.90 -2.97 37.34
C PRO A 667 -13.55 -2.27 37.36
N TRP A 668 -13.32 -1.43 38.37
CA TRP A 668 -11.99 -0.96 38.72
C TRP A 668 -11.18 -2.19 39.13
N PRO A 669 -10.16 -2.59 38.35
CA PRO A 669 -9.40 -3.77 38.69
C PRO A 669 -8.71 -3.60 40.05
N ALA A 670 -8.83 -4.58 40.95
CA ALA A 670 -8.12 -4.57 42.24
C ALA A 670 -6.58 -4.55 42.06
N GLY A 671 -5.84 -3.91 42.98
CA GLY A 671 -4.36 -3.76 42.92
C GLY A 671 -3.57 -5.05 43.19
N PRO A 672 -2.21 -5.03 43.07
CA PRO A 672 -1.45 -5.45 41.87
C PRO A 672 -0.72 -6.82 42.02
N PRO A 673 -0.16 -7.41 40.94
CA PRO A 673 1.26 -7.86 40.97
C PRO A 673 1.95 -7.69 39.57
N ILE A 674 3.27 -7.63 39.30
CA ILE A 674 4.55 -8.09 39.90
C ILE A 674 5.62 -7.03 39.52
N THR A 675 6.18 -6.28 40.48
CA THR A 675 7.47 -6.47 41.18
C THR A 675 8.70 -6.31 40.28
N ASP A 676 9.06 -5.03 40.11
CA ASP A 676 10.35 -4.47 39.68
C ASP A 676 10.78 -4.65 38.23
N ASP A 677 11.32 -3.61 37.57
CA ASP A 677 12.26 -2.61 38.13
C ASP A 677 11.84 -1.14 37.91
N GLU A 678 11.97 -0.18 38.82
CA GLU A 678 12.05 -0.22 40.28
C GLU A 678 11.67 1.18 40.82
N ALA A 679 10.51 1.20 41.47
CA ALA A 679 9.60 2.31 41.83
C ALA A 679 8.49 2.66 40.80
N PHE A 680 8.48 1.94 39.66
CA PHE A 680 7.62 2.00 38.46
C PHE A 680 7.65 3.24 37.52
N ASP A 681 8.58 4.18 37.44
CA ASP A 681 9.57 4.72 38.37
C ASP A 681 9.14 6.15 38.68
N ARG A 682 8.38 6.32 39.77
CA ARG A 682 8.16 7.56 40.54
C ARG A 682 7.15 8.65 40.13
N THR A 683 6.39 8.58 39.03
CA THR A 683 5.15 9.41 38.92
C THR A 683 4.17 8.90 37.87
N SER A 684 3.29 7.95 38.22
CA SER A 684 2.16 7.57 37.37
C SER A 684 1.17 8.73 37.30
N ALA A 685 1.31 9.50 36.22
CA ALA A 685 0.65 10.75 35.92
C ALA A 685 -0.88 10.76 36.16
N GLY A 686 -1.27 10.98 37.42
CA GLY A 686 -2.66 11.15 37.86
C GLY A 686 -3.24 10.00 38.68
N ILE A 687 -2.62 8.83 38.76
CA ILE A 687 -3.25 7.62 39.36
C ILE A 687 -2.66 7.25 40.73
N PHE A 688 -1.40 7.56 41.03
CA PHE A 688 -0.91 7.54 42.42
C PHE A 688 0.06 8.71 42.67
N PHE A 689 -0.18 9.39 43.80
CA PHE A 689 0.13 10.77 44.14
C PHE A 689 1.42 11.42 43.58
N ASN A 690 1.21 12.49 42.80
CA ASN A 690 2.01 13.71 42.83
C ASN A 690 1.10 14.90 42.47
N ASP A 691 1.17 16.02 43.22
CA ASP A 691 0.29 17.21 43.08
C ASP A 691 0.61 18.06 41.83
N SER A 692 1.34 17.48 40.89
CA SER A 692 1.75 18.10 39.63
C SER A 692 0.54 18.33 38.73
N LYS A 693 0.08 19.58 38.65
CA LYS A 693 -0.95 20.09 37.71
C LYS A 693 -0.67 19.83 36.21
N HIS A 694 0.41 19.14 35.86
CA HIS A 694 0.75 18.78 34.48
C HIS A 694 0.37 17.33 34.14
N LEU A 695 0.10 16.50 35.15
CA LEU A 695 -0.09 15.07 34.99
C LEU A 695 -1.49 14.59 35.38
N ALA A 696 -2.40 15.48 35.79
CA ALA A 696 -3.76 15.12 36.17
C ALA A 696 -4.68 14.92 34.96
N SER A 697 -5.89 14.41 35.20
CA SER A 697 -7.02 14.50 34.27
C SER A 697 -7.70 15.87 34.42
N TYR A 698 -8.37 16.35 33.37
CA TYR A 698 -9.01 17.67 33.37
C TYR A 698 -10.42 17.61 32.81
N ALA A 699 -11.29 18.46 33.32
CA ALA A 699 -12.61 18.69 32.76
C ALA A 699 -12.83 20.20 32.59
N VAL A 700 -13.30 20.63 31.43
CA VAL A 700 -13.83 21.97 31.20
C VAL A 700 -15.33 21.83 31.04
N ILE A 701 -16.10 22.50 31.90
CA ILE A 701 -17.54 22.29 32.01
C ILE A 701 -18.32 23.60 31.97
N SER A 702 -19.58 23.52 31.58
CA SER A 702 -20.62 24.55 31.75
C SER A 702 -21.93 23.86 32.12
N ASP A 703 -23.07 24.55 32.07
CA ASP A 703 -24.38 23.95 32.34
C ASP A 703 -24.71 22.74 31.45
N ALA A 704 -24.44 22.85 30.14
CA ALA A 704 -24.80 21.82 29.15
C ALA A 704 -23.62 21.21 28.39
N TYR A 705 -22.39 21.68 28.61
CA TYR A 705 -21.20 21.20 27.88
C TYR A 705 -20.12 20.68 28.81
N ALA A 706 -19.45 19.59 28.41
CA ALA A 706 -18.28 19.05 29.07
C ALA A 706 -17.22 18.60 28.06
N HIS A 707 -15.97 19.03 28.30
CA HIS A 707 -14.77 18.52 27.65
C HIS A 707 -13.88 17.88 28.70
N VAL A 708 -13.79 16.55 28.68
CA VAL A 708 -13.13 15.75 29.71
C VAL A 708 -11.95 15.02 29.10
N MET A 709 -10.75 15.32 29.58
CA MET A 709 -9.51 14.66 29.20
C MET A 709 -9.10 13.74 30.35
N LEU A 710 -9.20 12.44 30.12
CA LEU A 710 -8.84 11.40 31.09
C LEU A 710 -7.47 10.81 30.72
N ARG A 711 -6.57 10.78 31.71
CA ARG A 711 -5.24 10.21 31.57
C ARG A 711 -5.12 8.94 32.43
N PHE A 712 -5.09 7.78 31.77
CA PHE A 712 -4.99 6.48 32.42
C PHE A 712 -3.64 5.82 32.14
N GLY A 713 -2.56 6.37 32.71
CA GLY A 713 -1.21 5.89 32.46
C GLY A 713 -0.79 6.09 31.01
N TYR A 714 -0.62 4.99 30.26
CA TYR A 714 -0.17 4.97 28.85
C TYR A 714 -1.29 5.19 27.82
N HIS A 715 -2.52 5.45 28.26
CA HIS A 715 -3.67 5.74 27.39
C HIS A 715 -4.20 7.14 27.61
N PHE A 716 -4.61 7.75 26.51
CA PHE A 716 -5.22 9.05 26.47
C PHE A 716 -6.65 8.95 25.98
N THR A 717 -7.56 9.59 26.71
CA THR A 717 -8.97 9.59 26.40
C THR A 717 -9.53 11.00 26.43
N VAL A 718 -10.32 11.35 25.42
CA VAL A 718 -11.02 12.64 25.33
C VAL A 718 -12.51 12.37 25.17
N VAL A 719 -13.32 13.02 25.99
CA VAL A 719 -14.78 13.04 25.86
C VAL A 719 -15.20 14.48 25.67
N ASP A 720 -15.80 14.80 24.53
CA ASP A 720 -16.38 16.11 24.25
C ASP A 720 -17.88 15.95 24.05
N ALA A 721 -18.69 16.56 24.89
CA ALA A 721 -20.12 16.34 24.90
C ALA A 721 -20.91 17.63 25.12
N LEU A 722 -21.97 17.78 24.33
CA LEU A 722 -23.02 18.78 24.53
C LEU A 722 -24.33 18.03 24.82
N CYS A 723 -24.94 18.36 25.96
CA CYS A 723 -26.13 17.72 26.50
C CYS A 723 -27.02 18.81 27.11
N GLY A 724 -27.96 19.30 26.30
CA GLY A 724 -28.94 20.30 26.68
C GLY A 724 -30.33 20.01 26.10
N PRO A 725 -31.28 20.97 26.22
CA PRO A 725 -32.68 20.75 25.89
C PRO A 725 -32.99 20.71 24.39
N ASP A 726 -32.04 21.12 23.54
CA ASP A 726 -32.17 21.04 22.08
C ASP A 726 -31.52 19.75 21.56
N ASP A 727 -32.35 18.74 21.36
CA ASP A 727 -31.96 17.42 20.85
C ASP A 727 -31.13 17.49 19.57
N SER A 728 -31.36 18.49 18.71
CA SER A 728 -30.67 18.62 17.42
C SER A 728 -29.20 19.01 17.54
N GLN A 729 -28.82 19.61 18.66
CA GLN A 729 -27.46 20.09 18.92
C GLN A 729 -26.65 19.11 19.79
N ASN A 730 -27.33 18.21 20.49
CA ASN A 730 -26.67 17.28 21.41
C ASN A 730 -25.72 16.32 20.69
N TYR A 731 -24.55 16.08 21.30
CA TYR A 731 -23.55 15.15 20.78
C TYR A 731 -22.64 14.60 21.87
N VAL A 732 -21.99 13.47 21.56
CA VAL A 732 -20.87 12.89 22.31
C VAL A 732 -19.80 12.48 21.30
N ASN A 733 -18.61 13.05 21.43
CA ASN A 733 -17.41 12.64 20.71
C ASN A 733 -16.45 12.00 21.70
N PHE A 734 -15.92 10.84 21.31
CA PHE A 734 -15.07 10.01 22.13
C PHE A 734 -13.77 9.68 21.39
N ARG A 735 -12.68 10.21 21.94
CA ARG A 735 -11.25 9.99 21.71
C ARG A 735 -10.66 8.82 22.47
N PHE A 736 -10.10 7.77 21.85
CA PHE A 736 -9.25 6.80 22.55
C PHE A 736 -7.95 6.50 21.80
N LYS A 737 -6.78 6.65 22.46
CA LYS A 737 -5.47 6.34 21.88
C LYS A 737 -4.46 5.81 22.91
N GLY A 738 -3.57 4.92 22.48
CA GLY A 738 -2.29 4.62 23.14
C GLY A 738 -2.13 3.19 23.63
N GLY A 739 -1.01 2.91 24.29
CA GLY A 739 -0.89 1.79 25.22
C GLY A 739 0.46 1.25 25.59
N GLY A 740 0.49 0.55 26.72
CA GLY A 740 1.72 0.06 27.33
C GLY A 740 2.15 -1.29 26.77
N ALA A 741 1.24 -2.04 26.15
CA ALA A 741 1.49 -3.39 25.65
C ALA A 741 1.96 -3.38 24.19
N GLY A 742 2.33 -4.56 23.66
CA GLY A 742 2.69 -4.75 22.25
C GLY A 742 1.53 -4.43 21.29
N PHE A 743 1.84 -4.30 19.99
CA PHE A 743 0.86 -3.92 18.97
C PHE A 743 -0.38 -4.84 18.96
N ASP A 744 -0.18 -6.16 18.98
CA ASP A 744 -1.28 -7.14 18.93
C ASP A 744 -2.23 -7.01 20.12
N GLN A 745 -1.68 -6.84 21.32
CA GLN A 745 -2.43 -6.66 22.57
C GLN A 745 -3.23 -5.35 22.58
N ARG A 746 -2.65 -4.26 22.06
CA ARG A 746 -3.36 -2.99 21.89
C ARG A 746 -4.48 -3.10 20.87
N SER A 747 -4.27 -3.86 19.79
CA SER A 747 -5.27 -4.16 18.75
C SER A 747 -6.46 -4.94 19.33
N LEU A 748 -6.19 -5.98 20.14
CA LEU A 748 -7.22 -6.76 20.83
C LEU A 748 -8.09 -5.88 21.74
N ARG A 749 -7.48 -5.00 22.55
CA ARG A 749 -8.25 -4.06 23.36
C ARG A 749 -9.07 -3.10 22.50
N LEU A 750 -8.48 -2.55 21.44
CA LEU A 750 -9.19 -1.63 20.55
C LEU A 750 -10.41 -2.32 19.94
N SER A 751 -10.31 -3.60 19.61
CA SER A 751 -11.43 -4.44 19.18
C SER A 751 -12.52 -4.53 20.26
N CYS A 752 -12.16 -4.76 21.53
CA CYS A 752 -13.12 -4.77 22.64
C CYS A 752 -13.86 -3.43 22.79
N VAL A 753 -13.11 -2.32 22.83
CA VAL A 753 -13.66 -0.96 22.97
C VAL A 753 -14.59 -0.64 21.80
N ARG A 754 -14.17 -0.96 20.57
CA ARG A 754 -14.98 -0.78 19.36
C ARG A 754 -16.30 -1.53 19.44
N ARG A 755 -16.27 -2.80 19.84
CA ARG A 755 -17.48 -3.65 19.94
C ARG A 755 -18.45 -3.12 20.99
N ALA A 756 -17.94 -2.74 22.16
CA ALA A 756 -18.76 -2.13 23.22
C ALA A 756 -19.41 -0.82 22.77
N LEU A 757 -18.65 0.09 22.16
CA LEU A 757 -19.17 1.37 21.66
C LEU A 757 -20.19 1.19 20.53
N THR A 758 -19.97 0.22 19.64
CA THR A 758 -20.91 -0.11 18.58
C THR A 758 -22.23 -0.63 19.17
N HIS A 759 -22.17 -1.48 20.21
CA HIS A 759 -23.36 -1.92 20.95
C HIS A 759 -24.09 -0.75 21.61
N PHE A 760 -23.35 0.23 22.13
CA PHE A 760 -23.93 1.46 22.70
C PHE A 760 -24.50 2.42 21.64
N GLY A 761 -24.38 2.09 20.34
CA GLY A 761 -24.93 2.83 19.22
C GLY A 761 -24.01 3.92 18.66
N PHE A 762 -22.75 4.01 19.10
CA PHE A 762 -21.81 4.96 18.55
C PHE A 762 -21.43 4.59 17.11
N THR A 763 -21.24 5.61 16.27
CA THR A 763 -20.52 5.43 15.01
C THR A 763 -19.03 5.43 15.31
N VAL A 764 -18.38 4.28 15.15
CA VAL A 764 -16.97 4.08 15.51
C VAL A 764 -16.09 4.00 14.26
N ARG A 765 -14.94 4.67 14.29
CA ARG A 765 -13.84 4.54 13.33
C ARG A 765 -12.59 4.18 14.11
N ALA A 766 -11.82 3.22 13.59
CA ALA A 766 -10.55 2.81 14.19
C ALA A 766 -9.48 2.75 13.10
N ALA A 767 -8.29 3.23 13.42
CA ALA A 767 -7.11 3.17 12.56
C ALA A 767 -5.86 3.02 13.44
N GLY A 768 -5.11 1.93 13.26
CA GLY A 768 -3.97 1.62 14.13
C GLY A 768 -4.41 1.44 15.59
N ASP A 769 -3.85 2.24 16.50
CA ASP A 769 -4.18 2.27 17.94
C ASP A 769 -5.15 3.40 18.35
N LEU A 770 -5.66 4.14 17.37
CA LEU A 770 -6.62 5.24 17.54
C LEU A 770 -8.04 4.74 17.28
N LEU A 771 -8.96 5.10 18.17
CA LEU A 771 -10.38 4.90 18.01
C LEU A 771 -11.11 6.22 18.26
N ASP A 772 -11.91 6.62 17.27
CA ASP A 772 -12.84 7.74 17.32
C ASP A 772 -14.26 7.20 17.32
N ALA A 773 -15.10 7.65 18.24
CA ALA A 773 -16.51 7.30 18.28
C ALA A 773 -17.38 8.53 18.45
N SER A 774 -18.52 8.58 17.76
CA SER A 774 -19.43 9.74 17.83
C SER A 774 -20.89 9.33 17.91
N LEU A 775 -21.66 10.16 18.62
CA LEU A 775 -23.12 10.18 18.68
C LEU A 775 -23.57 11.63 18.52
N ALA A 776 -24.65 11.87 17.78
CA ALA A 776 -25.20 13.21 17.62
C ALA A 776 -26.72 13.14 17.42
N ARG A 777 -27.40 14.26 17.68
CA ARG A 777 -28.83 14.46 17.45
C ARG A 777 -29.71 13.51 18.29
N LEU A 778 -29.41 13.41 19.58
CA LEU A 778 -30.10 12.53 20.52
C LEU A 778 -30.78 13.32 21.65
N PRO A 779 -31.91 12.81 22.18
CA PRO A 779 -32.53 13.37 23.37
C PRO A 779 -31.58 13.43 24.56
N GLU A 780 -31.72 14.47 25.39
CA GLU A 780 -30.85 14.73 26.55
C GLU A 780 -30.66 13.49 27.46
N HIS A 781 -31.76 12.83 27.83
CA HIS A 781 -31.72 11.64 28.68
C HIS A 781 -30.97 10.44 28.05
N VAL A 782 -31.00 10.32 26.73
CA VAL A 782 -30.24 9.28 26.00
C VAL A 782 -28.76 9.60 26.04
N VAL A 783 -28.39 10.87 25.81
CA VAL A 783 -26.99 11.34 25.87
C VAL A 783 -26.39 11.07 27.24
N GLN A 784 -27.11 11.42 28.32
CA GLN A 784 -26.68 11.13 29.68
C GLN A 784 -26.50 9.62 29.91
N LYS A 785 -27.45 8.78 29.46
CA LYS A 785 -27.31 7.31 29.55
C LYS A 785 -26.05 6.82 28.82
N ARG A 786 -25.79 7.31 27.60
CA ARG A 786 -24.61 6.89 26.81
C ARG A 786 -23.29 7.37 27.42
N LEU A 787 -23.27 8.57 28.02
CA LEU A 787 -22.10 9.06 28.77
C LEU A 787 -21.83 8.21 30.02
N ALA A 788 -22.87 7.79 30.74
CA ALA A 788 -22.70 6.87 31.86
C ALA A 788 -22.13 5.51 31.42
N MET A 789 -22.67 4.91 30.35
CA MET A 789 -22.13 3.66 29.80
C MET A 789 -20.67 3.82 29.31
N LEU A 790 -20.35 4.97 28.71
CA LEU A 790 -18.99 5.32 28.32
C LEU A 790 -18.06 5.42 29.54
N GLY A 791 -18.52 6.00 30.64
CA GLY A 791 -17.81 6.03 31.92
C GLY A 791 -17.51 4.62 32.44
N CYS A 792 -18.50 3.72 32.42
CA CYS A 792 -18.31 2.31 32.82
C CYS A 792 -17.27 1.60 31.95
N LEU A 793 -17.34 1.81 30.62
CA LEU A 793 -16.38 1.25 29.66
C LEU A 793 -14.95 1.73 29.96
N LEU A 794 -14.79 3.01 30.27
CA LEU A 794 -13.49 3.59 30.61
C LEU A 794 -12.91 3.03 31.91
N ALA A 795 -13.73 2.78 32.92
CA ALA A 795 -13.30 2.10 34.13
C ALA A 795 -12.86 0.65 33.83
N ALA A 796 -13.60 -0.06 32.98
CA ALA A 796 -13.39 -1.48 32.67
C ALA A 796 -12.19 -1.77 31.76
N THR A 797 -11.80 -0.81 30.92
CA THR A 797 -10.77 -0.98 29.89
C THR A 797 -9.35 -0.66 30.40
N ARG A 798 -9.23 -0.32 31.68
CA ARG A 798 -7.94 -0.02 32.33
C ARG A 798 -7.00 -1.22 32.28
N MET A 799 -5.82 -1.02 31.67
CA MET A 799 -4.79 -2.06 31.46
C MET A 799 -5.32 -3.32 30.76
N LEU A 800 -6.41 -3.21 30.01
CA LEU A 800 -7.01 -4.37 29.34
C LEU A 800 -6.06 -4.97 28.29
N ASP A 801 -5.25 -4.13 27.66
CA ASP A 801 -4.18 -4.55 26.74
C ASP A 801 -3.15 -5.47 27.42
N MET A 802 -2.86 -5.27 28.70
CA MET A 802 -1.92 -6.13 29.45
C MET A 802 -2.48 -7.50 29.82
N ARG A 803 -3.79 -7.72 29.63
CA ARG A 803 -4.50 -8.93 30.07
C ARG A 803 -4.99 -9.79 28.91
N LEU A 804 -5.11 -9.21 27.72
CA LEU A 804 -5.55 -9.91 26.53
C LEU A 804 -4.37 -10.58 25.85
N ALA A 805 -4.43 -11.90 25.66
CA ALA A 805 -3.42 -12.65 24.92
C ALA A 805 -3.95 -13.14 23.57
N THR A 806 -5.26 -13.41 23.47
CA THR A 806 -5.90 -13.98 22.29
C THR A 806 -7.22 -13.29 21.94
N GLU A 807 -7.71 -13.54 20.73
CA GLU A 807 -9.01 -13.03 20.28
C GLU A 807 -10.19 -13.66 21.04
N ALA A 808 -10.04 -14.90 21.53
CA ALA A 808 -11.01 -15.53 22.41
C ALA A 808 -11.14 -14.82 23.77
N ASP A 809 -10.03 -14.30 24.31
CA ASP A 809 -10.07 -13.50 25.55
C ASP A 809 -10.83 -12.19 25.33
N ALA A 810 -10.65 -11.57 24.16
CA ALA A 810 -11.36 -10.36 23.78
C ALA A 810 -12.86 -10.61 23.61
N ASP A 811 -13.25 -11.72 22.97
CA ASP A 811 -14.65 -12.15 22.83
C ASP A 811 -15.33 -12.37 24.19
N ALA A 812 -14.67 -13.12 25.08
CA ALA A 812 -15.18 -13.41 26.41
C ALA A 812 -15.35 -12.12 27.24
N TRP A 813 -14.37 -11.22 27.18
CA TRP A 813 -14.44 -9.94 27.88
C TRP A 813 -15.59 -9.07 27.38
N VAL A 814 -15.78 -8.98 26.05
CA VAL A 814 -16.88 -8.18 25.48
C VAL A 814 -18.24 -8.75 25.89
N ALA A 815 -18.42 -10.07 25.81
CA ALA A 815 -19.67 -10.71 26.21
C ALA A 815 -20.01 -10.42 27.69
N ASP A 816 -19.04 -10.61 28.60
CA ASP A 816 -19.19 -10.35 30.03
C ASP A 816 -19.44 -8.86 30.34
N PHE A 817 -18.77 -7.95 29.63
CA PHE A 817 -18.98 -6.51 29.81
C PHE A 817 -20.37 -6.07 29.34
N LEU A 818 -20.84 -6.57 28.19
CA LEU A 818 -22.16 -6.24 27.65
C LEU A 818 -23.28 -6.83 28.51
N GLU A 819 -23.16 -8.08 28.97
CA GLU A 819 -24.16 -8.70 29.85
C GLU A 819 -24.33 -7.92 31.16
N ARG A 820 -23.23 -7.40 31.73
CA ARG A 820 -23.28 -6.57 32.94
C ARG A 820 -23.90 -5.20 32.71
N THR A 821 -23.61 -4.56 31.57
CA THR A 821 -24.09 -3.20 31.27
C THR A 821 -25.52 -3.14 30.72
N ASP A 822 -26.05 -4.26 30.22
CA ASP A 822 -27.45 -4.37 29.78
C ASP A 822 -28.43 -4.70 30.94
N ARG A 823 -27.93 -5.21 32.08
CA ARG A 823 -28.70 -5.40 33.33
C ARG A 823 -28.90 -4.07 34.05
#